data_AF-A0A1K1RW99-F1
#
_entry.id   AF-A0A1K1RW99-F1
#
_cell.length_a   1.000
_cell.length_b   1.000
_cell.length_c   1.000
_cell.angle_alpha   90.00
_cell.angle_beta   90.00
_cell.angle_gamma   90.00
#
_symmetry.space_group_name_H-M   'P 1'
#
loop_
_entity.id
_entity.type
_entity.pdbx_description
1 polymer ?
#
loop_
_entity_poly.entity_id
_entity_poly.type
_entity_poly.pdbx_seq_one_letter_code
_entity_poly.pdbx_strand_id
1 'polypeptide(L)'
;MDEPANQPTTATGGPGGHNRIPGPVQLPAATGDLVGRDDVFAQLDDVWARRDARRPLVVLNGIGGVGKTAVAVHWLSRRRAEFPGGLLYAPLTDADSSPARPEDVLHGFLTALGVAAGDIPSGPLGRSGVFRTVTAGRTLAVLLDDAVSAAQVRTLLPATSSVLVVVTSRRRLAGLGIDDATLVDVAPLDEARSSQLLGSVVGLERLAAEPAAVRSIVSTCGGLPLALGVVAARLRARPLRRLEREARTYDRYLREAGPLPEDVQDVQAVFDAAYAELPSGAARLYRVCGLHPGPEVGLETLIAVLDAPAERIEDEVETLVDANLLADADHDRVKQHEVLRRDARIRAEREDTSADRQTIARGFARWYLARAQLADDLIHPHRPRFARSPAASPSFRDRAAAVAWWRRELPTLRATFTEATRNGWDEEVWQFCEAAWGYFLHHRDYDAWLPMSVAGVAAARRCGHPLVEARLRAQLGFAYAKLHRYEEAVTQNLAALRLGEQVGDEQTRATALSQLGRAARGRGDLNGALGFYRQAVALQAQLGNDRGVALGRRRCGEVMAKQGRTAEAIVELEAAANSMAELGDANQHARALMTLASIRVRDGDYAVARRMLSAGLEAVRRLGSPYYTAELLAALGRLELDRGHDKEARHHFAEARELYAAIGDPRAAELPTATGE
;
A
#
# COMPACT_ATOMS: atom_id res chain seq x y z
N MET A 1 102.00 -25.37 29.78
CA MET A 1 101.41 -24.12 29.29
C MET A 1 101.23 -24.28 27.80
N ASP A 2 100.12 -23.75 27.29
CA ASP A 2 99.65 -23.74 25.90
C ASP A 2 98.67 -24.85 25.53
N GLU A 3 97.41 -24.43 25.61
CA GLU A 3 96.16 -25.04 25.17
C GLU A 3 96.03 -24.88 23.64
N PRO A 4 95.70 -25.93 22.85
CA PRO A 4 95.32 -25.74 21.46
C PRO A 4 93.81 -25.84 21.25
N ALA A 5 93.37 -24.95 20.36
CA ALA A 5 92.03 -24.68 19.90
C ALA A 5 91.22 -25.90 19.44
N ASN A 6 89.92 -25.89 19.72
CA ASN A 6 88.94 -26.76 19.08
C ASN A 6 87.88 -25.92 18.35
N GLN A 7 87.84 -26.06 17.02
CA GLN A 7 86.78 -25.53 16.17
C GLN A 7 85.49 -26.34 16.40
N PRO A 8 84.31 -25.71 16.51
CA PRO A 8 83.05 -26.43 16.44
C PRO A 8 82.48 -26.42 15.02
N THR A 9 82.21 -27.63 14.58
CA THR A 9 81.41 -28.08 13.44
C THR A 9 80.07 -27.35 13.28
N THR A 10 79.76 -27.07 12.03
CA THR A 10 78.51 -26.54 11.49
C THR A 10 77.28 -27.39 11.85
N ALA A 11 76.29 -26.78 12.49
CA ALA A 11 74.91 -27.28 12.54
C ALA A 11 74.01 -26.36 11.70
N THR A 12 73.49 -26.91 10.60
CA THR A 12 72.47 -26.30 9.74
C THR A 12 71.14 -26.22 10.49
N GLY A 13 70.78 -25.01 10.97
CA GLY A 13 69.44 -24.71 11.48
C GLY A 13 68.45 -24.57 10.31
N GLY A 14 67.39 -25.39 10.33
CA GLY A 14 66.26 -25.27 9.40
C GLY A 14 65.48 -23.96 9.59
N PRO A 15 64.73 -23.51 8.58
CA PRO A 15 64.00 -22.24 8.64
C PRO A 15 62.93 -22.32 9.73
N GLY A 16 63.05 -21.40 10.70
CA GLY A 16 62.12 -21.28 11.82
C GLY A 16 60.68 -21.16 11.34
N GLY A 17 59.81 -22.00 11.89
CA GLY A 17 58.37 -21.83 11.76
C GLY A 17 57.99 -20.46 12.29
N HIS A 18 57.66 -19.54 11.39
CA HIS A 18 56.97 -18.31 11.74
C HIS A 18 55.70 -18.72 12.50
N ASN A 19 55.70 -18.44 13.80
CA ASN A 19 54.55 -18.56 14.67
C ASN A 19 53.44 -17.69 14.05
N ARG A 20 52.58 -18.29 13.21
CA ARG A 20 51.46 -17.59 12.58
C ARG A 20 50.52 -17.19 13.71
N ILE A 21 50.62 -15.92 14.12
CA ILE A 21 49.66 -15.31 15.03
C ILE A 21 48.26 -15.62 14.46
N PRO A 22 47.37 -16.26 15.24
CA PRO A 22 46.01 -16.50 14.80
C PRO A 22 45.39 -15.18 14.33
N GLY A 23 44.67 -15.20 13.20
CA GLY A 23 44.04 -13.99 12.68
C GLY A 23 43.18 -13.29 13.75
N PRO A 24 43.20 -11.96 13.83
CA PRO A 24 42.46 -11.23 14.85
C PRO A 24 40.96 -11.51 14.75
N VAL A 25 40.25 -11.59 15.88
CA VAL A 25 38.79 -11.71 15.90
C VAL A 25 38.24 -10.63 16.81
N GLN A 26 37.80 -9.54 16.19
CA GLN A 26 37.39 -8.30 16.86
C GLN A 26 35.88 -8.11 16.89
N LEU A 27 35.09 -9.01 16.29
CA LEU A 27 33.64 -8.88 16.27
C LEU A 27 33.05 -8.86 17.69
N PRO A 28 32.06 -8.01 17.96
CA PRO A 28 31.30 -8.07 19.19
C PRO A 28 30.54 -9.41 19.29
N ALA A 29 30.09 -9.76 20.50
CA ALA A 29 29.32 -10.97 20.71
C ALA A 29 28.05 -10.96 19.84
N ALA A 30 27.84 -12.03 19.07
CA ALA A 30 26.63 -12.17 18.28
C ALA A 30 25.42 -12.25 19.22
N THR A 31 24.37 -11.50 18.89
CA THR A 31 23.04 -11.74 19.44
C THR A 31 22.57 -13.14 19.01
N GLY A 32 21.62 -13.73 19.76
CA GLY A 32 21.05 -15.05 19.46
C GLY A 32 20.42 -15.15 18.06
N ASP A 33 19.63 -16.19 17.80
CA ASP A 33 19.04 -16.38 16.48
C ASP A 33 18.24 -15.15 16.02
N LEU A 34 18.69 -14.56 14.90
CA LEU A 34 18.04 -13.40 14.30
C LEU A 34 16.78 -13.86 13.57
N VAL A 35 15.67 -13.18 13.87
CA VAL A 35 14.36 -13.50 13.30
C VAL A 35 14.18 -12.81 11.94
N GLY A 36 13.80 -13.58 10.91
CA GLY A 36 13.26 -13.06 9.66
C GLY A 36 14.22 -12.18 8.85
N ARG A 37 15.45 -12.67 8.66
CA ARG A 37 16.52 -12.00 7.90
C ARG A 37 17.08 -12.87 6.77
N ASP A 38 16.35 -13.91 6.37
CA ASP A 38 16.81 -14.91 5.40
C ASP A 38 17.09 -14.31 4.02
N ASP A 39 16.32 -13.30 3.62
CA ASP A 39 16.49 -12.52 2.39
C ASP A 39 17.79 -11.72 2.38
N VAL A 40 18.12 -11.08 3.51
CA VAL A 40 19.37 -10.33 3.67
C VAL A 40 20.56 -11.29 3.71
N PHE A 41 20.42 -12.43 4.40
CA PHE A 41 21.47 -13.45 4.42
C PHE A 41 21.73 -14.05 3.04
N ALA A 42 20.67 -14.32 2.26
CA ALA A 42 20.81 -14.83 0.89
C ALA A 42 21.54 -13.84 -0.03
N GLN A 43 21.31 -12.53 0.13
CA GLN A 43 22.04 -11.50 -0.62
C GLN A 43 23.51 -11.43 -0.22
N LEU A 44 23.82 -11.52 1.08
CA LEU A 44 25.21 -11.61 1.56
C LEU A 44 25.92 -12.86 1.03
N ASP A 45 25.20 -13.99 0.98
CA ASP A 45 25.71 -15.24 0.43
C ASP A 45 25.99 -15.14 -1.07
N ASP A 46 25.11 -14.51 -1.84
CA ASP A 46 25.32 -14.28 -3.28
C ASP A 46 26.55 -13.39 -3.55
N VAL A 47 26.71 -12.30 -2.79
CA VAL A 47 27.90 -11.43 -2.93
C VAL A 47 29.18 -12.20 -2.61
N TRP A 48 29.16 -13.00 -1.53
CA TRP A 48 30.33 -13.79 -1.15
C TRP A 48 30.62 -14.93 -2.14
N ALA A 49 29.59 -15.53 -2.73
CA ALA A 49 29.75 -16.54 -3.77
C ALA A 49 30.41 -15.96 -5.04
N ARG A 50 30.17 -14.68 -5.36
CA ARG A 50 30.70 -13.99 -6.55
C ARG A 50 32.02 -13.24 -6.33
N ARG A 51 32.70 -13.46 -5.20
CA ARG A 51 33.96 -12.79 -4.81
C ARG A 51 35.11 -12.89 -5.81
N ASP A 52 35.09 -13.91 -6.68
CA ASP A 52 36.11 -14.09 -7.73
C ASP A 52 35.85 -13.22 -8.96
N ALA A 53 34.62 -12.75 -9.16
CA ALA A 53 34.20 -11.95 -10.31
C ALA A 53 34.14 -10.44 -10.00
N ARG A 54 33.84 -10.08 -8.75
CA ARG A 54 33.72 -8.69 -8.28
C ARG A 54 34.26 -8.55 -6.87
N ARG A 55 34.60 -7.31 -6.51
CA ARG A 55 34.96 -6.98 -5.14
C ARG A 55 33.80 -7.32 -4.19
N PRO A 56 34.01 -8.12 -3.14
CA PRO A 56 32.98 -8.40 -2.14
C PRO A 56 32.87 -7.21 -1.17
N LEU A 57 32.25 -6.12 -1.62
CA LEU A 57 31.92 -4.94 -0.82
C LEU A 57 30.39 -4.86 -0.68
N VAL A 58 29.89 -4.95 0.54
CA VAL A 58 28.46 -4.87 0.84
C VAL A 58 28.19 -3.68 1.74
N VAL A 59 27.15 -2.92 1.44
CA VAL A 59 26.63 -1.89 2.34
C VAL A 59 25.24 -2.31 2.80
N LEU A 60 25.12 -2.66 4.08
CA LEU A 60 23.84 -2.84 4.74
C LEU A 60 23.26 -1.47 5.06
N ASN A 61 22.17 -1.12 4.39
CA ASN A 61 21.49 0.17 4.50
C ASN A 61 20.15 0.03 5.23
N GLY A 62 19.67 1.12 5.82
CA GLY A 62 18.36 1.18 6.44
C GLY A 62 18.33 2.08 7.68
N ILE A 63 17.15 2.25 8.25
CA ILE A 63 16.94 3.14 9.40
C ILE A 63 17.68 2.70 10.66
N GLY A 64 17.80 3.63 11.61
CA GLY A 64 18.28 3.37 12.96
C GLY A 64 17.57 2.19 13.62
N GLY A 65 18.30 1.35 14.36
CA GLY A 65 17.72 0.27 15.16
C GLY A 65 17.11 -0.91 14.37
N VAL A 66 17.20 -0.92 13.03
CA VAL A 66 16.65 -2.00 12.17
C VAL A 66 17.44 -3.32 12.25
N GLY A 67 18.63 -3.28 12.86
CA GLY A 67 19.45 -4.46 13.13
C GLY A 67 20.59 -4.72 12.14
N LYS A 68 21.05 -3.72 11.37
CA LYS A 68 22.15 -3.86 10.40
C LYS A 68 23.42 -4.47 11.01
N THR A 69 23.89 -3.90 12.13
CA THR A 69 25.05 -4.39 12.87
C THR A 69 24.85 -5.83 13.34
N ALA A 70 23.68 -6.12 13.91
CA ALA A 70 23.36 -7.47 14.38
C ALA A 70 23.40 -8.48 13.22
N VAL A 71 22.82 -8.14 12.06
CA VAL A 71 22.87 -8.97 10.85
C VAL A 71 24.30 -9.23 10.40
N ALA A 72 25.12 -8.19 10.28
CA ALA A 72 26.52 -8.32 9.86
C ALA A 72 27.32 -9.20 10.82
N VAL A 73 27.23 -8.93 12.13
CA VAL A 73 27.93 -9.68 13.18
C VAL A 73 27.48 -11.14 13.18
N HIS A 74 26.18 -11.41 13.09
CA HIS A 74 25.64 -12.76 13.08
C HIS A 74 26.10 -13.56 11.86
N TRP A 75 26.01 -12.96 10.66
CA TRP A 75 26.42 -13.61 9.42
C TRP A 75 27.93 -13.92 9.40
N LEU A 76 28.76 -12.96 9.82
CA LEU A 76 30.22 -13.12 9.89
C LEU A 76 30.63 -14.15 10.96
N SER A 77 29.99 -14.12 12.13
CA SER A 77 30.32 -15.04 13.23
C SER A 77 30.08 -16.50 12.86
N ARG A 78 28.99 -16.80 12.14
CA ARG A 78 28.68 -18.16 11.66
C ARG A 78 29.66 -18.67 10.60
N ARG A 79 30.32 -17.75 9.88
CA ARG A 79 31.27 -18.06 8.79
C ARG A 79 32.74 -17.84 9.17
N ARG A 80 33.05 -17.78 10.47
CA ARG A 80 34.42 -17.55 10.97
C ARG A 80 35.46 -18.48 10.34
N ALA A 81 35.10 -19.74 10.08
CA ALA A 81 36.01 -20.73 9.47
C ALA A 81 36.44 -20.36 8.03
N GLU A 82 35.67 -19.52 7.33
CA GLU A 82 35.95 -19.08 5.96
C GLU A 82 36.93 -17.89 5.91
N PHE A 83 37.23 -17.27 7.06
CA PHE A 83 38.12 -16.10 7.17
C PHE A 83 39.35 -16.39 8.05
N PRO A 84 40.28 -17.27 7.60
CA PRO A 84 41.45 -17.67 8.38
C PRO A 84 42.42 -16.51 8.65
N GLY A 85 42.38 -15.45 7.84
CA GLY A 85 43.16 -14.23 8.02
C GLY A 85 42.62 -13.30 9.11
N GLY A 86 41.42 -13.54 9.63
CA GLY A 86 40.80 -12.80 10.72
C GLY A 86 39.51 -12.05 10.35
N LEU A 87 38.87 -11.52 11.38
CA LEU A 87 37.66 -10.70 11.34
C LEU A 87 37.97 -9.38 12.06
N LEU A 88 38.10 -8.31 11.28
CA LEU A 88 38.34 -6.95 11.78
C LEU A 88 37.01 -6.23 11.98
N TYR A 89 36.93 -5.42 13.03
CA TYR A 89 35.74 -4.64 13.39
C TYR A 89 36.14 -3.24 13.80
N ALA A 90 35.44 -2.24 13.27
CA ALA A 90 35.58 -0.86 13.71
C ALA A 90 34.20 -0.17 13.76
N PRO A 91 33.79 0.38 14.92
CA PRO A 91 32.75 1.39 14.96
C PRO A 91 33.26 2.68 14.31
N LEU A 92 32.48 3.25 13.40
CA LEU A 92 32.80 4.46 12.64
C LEU A 92 32.10 5.72 13.17
N THR A 93 31.39 5.56 14.28
CA THR A 93 30.76 6.62 15.06
C THR A 93 31.12 6.40 16.53
N ASP A 94 31.65 7.44 17.17
CA ASP A 94 32.03 7.40 18.58
C ASP A 94 30.83 7.58 19.52
N ALA A 95 31.05 7.43 20.83
CA ALA A 95 29.99 7.48 21.85
C ALA A 95 29.25 8.83 21.90
N ASP A 96 29.88 9.91 21.43
CA ASP A 96 29.30 11.25 21.30
C ASP A 96 28.65 11.50 19.92
N SER A 97 28.51 10.44 19.11
CA SER A 97 28.01 10.49 17.73
C SER A 97 28.92 11.22 16.73
N SER A 98 30.19 11.48 17.07
CA SER A 98 31.14 12.05 16.12
C SER A 98 31.72 10.98 15.16
N PRO A 99 31.99 11.31 13.88
CA PRO A 99 32.57 10.36 12.94
C PRO A 99 34.00 9.96 13.32
N ALA A 100 34.26 8.66 13.42
CA ALA A 100 35.59 8.14 13.69
C ALA A 100 36.55 8.47 12.53
N ARG A 101 37.76 8.87 12.90
CA ARG A 101 38.82 9.22 11.96
C ARG A 101 39.40 7.96 11.30
N PRO A 102 39.39 7.86 9.95
CA PRO A 102 39.91 6.68 9.25
C PRO A 102 41.34 6.31 9.62
N GLU A 103 42.19 7.29 9.93
CA GLU A 103 43.57 7.09 10.33
C GLU A 103 43.71 6.33 11.65
N ASP A 104 42.81 6.55 12.61
CA ASP A 104 42.82 5.89 13.92
C ASP A 104 42.32 4.45 13.79
N VAL A 105 41.30 4.24 12.96
CA VAL A 105 40.81 2.90 12.59
C VAL A 105 41.90 2.08 11.90
N LEU A 106 42.61 2.67 10.92
CA LEU A 106 43.71 1.99 10.23
C LEU A 106 44.87 1.66 11.19
N HIS A 107 45.19 2.56 12.13
CA HIS A 107 46.19 2.28 13.15
C HIS A 107 45.80 1.05 14.00
N GLY A 108 44.55 0.98 14.42
CA GLY A 108 44.00 -0.18 15.14
C GLY A 108 44.06 -1.48 14.33
N PHE A 109 43.65 -1.44 13.05
CA PHE A 109 43.71 -2.60 12.16
C PHE A 109 45.14 -3.09 11.90
N LEU A 110 46.08 -2.18 11.63
CA LEU A 110 47.49 -2.53 11.41
C LEU A 110 48.11 -3.17 12.66
N THR A 111 47.81 -2.62 13.83
CA THR A 111 48.25 -3.18 15.11
C THR A 111 47.68 -4.59 15.32
N ALA A 112 46.39 -4.79 15.06
CA ALA A 112 45.73 -6.10 15.19
C ALA A 112 46.25 -7.15 14.20
N LEU A 113 46.72 -6.73 13.02
CA LEU A 113 47.33 -7.59 12.01
C LEU A 113 48.81 -7.90 12.29
N GLY A 114 49.37 -7.37 13.38
CA GLY A 114 50.74 -7.65 13.85
C GLY A 114 51.82 -6.76 13.24
N VAL A 115 51.48 -5.60 12.68
CA VAL A 115 52.47 -4.61 12.21
C VAL A 115 53.13 -3.95 13.43
N ALA A 116 54.45 -3.95 13.48
CA ALA A 116 55.19 -3.34 14.59
C ALA A 116 54.92 -1.83 14.65
N ALA A 117 54.80 -1.27 15.86
CA ALA A 117 54.44 0.14 16.04
C ALA A 117 55.37 1.12 15.31
N GLY A 118 56.66 0.78 15.17
CA GLY A 118 57.64 1.59 14.41
C GLY A 118 57.46 1.57 12.89
N ASP A 119 56.76 0.56 12.35
CA ASP A 119 56.50 0.38 10.93
C ASP A 119 55.16 0.98 10.49
N ILE A 120 54.33 1.47 11.44
CA ILE A 120 53.05 2.11 11.14
C ILE A 120 53.29 3.60 10.82
N PRO A 121 53.03 4.06 9.58
CA PRO A 121 53.27 5.45 9.20
C PRO A 121 52.38 6.43 10.00
N SER A 122 52.86 7.66 10.20
CA SER A 122 52.07 8.73 10.84
C SER A 122 51.01 9.34 9.93
N GLY A 123 51.23 9.31 8.60
CA GLY A 123 50.34 9.93 7.61
C GLY A 123 49.21 8.99 7.10
N PRO A 124 48.02 9.54 6.76
CA PRO A 124 46.84 8.76 6.38
C PRO A 124 47.02 7.95 5.09
N LEU A 125 47.66 8.52 4.08
CA LEU A 125 47.99 7.83 2.83
C LEU A 125 48.95 6.66 3.06
N GLY A 126 49.95 6.86 3.93
CA GLY A 126 50.90 5.82 4.31
C GLY A 126 50.23 4.64 5.00
N ARG A 127 49.37 4.90 6.00
CA ARG A 127 48.61 3.86 6.70
C ARG A 127 47.71 3.08 5.75
N SER A 128 47.04 3.76 4.83
CA SER A 128 46.19 3.11 3.81
C SER A 128 47.02 2.20 2.89
N GLY A 129 48.20 2.64 2.46
CA GLY A 129 49.12 1.84 1.63
C GLY A 129 49.65 0.60 2.35
N VAL A 130 50.04 0.72 3.62
CA VAL A 130 50.48 -0.43 4.43
C VAL A 130 49.30 -1.38 4.66
N PHE A 131 48.11 -0.87 4.96
CA PHE A 131 46.92 -1.70 5.16
C PHE A 131 46.60 -2.53 3.91
N ARG A 132 46.63 -1.92 2.73
CA ARG A 132 46.48 -2.61 1.45
C ARG A 132 47.55 -3.68 1.21
N THR A 133 48.80 -3.42 1.63
CA THR A 133 49.92 -4.36 1.49
C THR A 133 49.76 -5.55 2.42
N VAL A 134 49.43 -5.32 3.69
CA VAL A 134 49.32 -6.38 4.71
C VAL A 134 48.10 -7.28 4.49
N THR A 135 47.03 -6.72 3.91
CA THR A 135 45.81 -7.47 3.57
C THR A 135 45.91 -8.19 2.22
N ALA A 136 46.90 -7.86 1.39
CA ALA A 136 47.09 -8.50 0.09
C ALA A 136 47.32 -10.02 0.24
N GLY A 137 46.56 -10.81 -0.53
CA GLY A 137 46.66 -12.27 -0.53
C GLY A 137 46.13 -12.96 0.73
N ARG A 138 45.50 -12.22 1.67
CA ARG A 138 44.82 -12.79 2.83
C ARG A 138 43.32 -12.92 2.58
N THR A 139 42.72 -13.96 3.16
CA THR A 139 41.26 -14.11 3.25
C THR A 139 40.80 -13.66 4.62
N LEU A 140 40.21 -12.46 4.68
CA LEU A 140 39.72 -11.83 5.91
C LEU A 140 38.40 -11.12 5.65
N ALA A 141 37.68 -10.77 6.72
CA ALA A 141 36.53 -9.87 6.63
C ALA A 141 36.75 -8.60 7.47
N VAL A 142 36.22 -7.49 6.98
CA VAL A 142 36.21 -6.19 7.67
C VAL A 142 34.76 -5.76 7.85
N LEU A 143 34.34 -5.55 9.09
CA LEU A 143 33.08 -4.91 9.43
C LEU A 143 33.33 -3.45 9.82
N LEU A 144 32.84 -2.54 8.99
CA LEU A 144 32.84 -1.10 9.21
C LEU A 144 31.45 -0.67 9.65
N ASP A 145 31.28 -0.40 10.93
CA ASP A 145 29.96 -0.26 11.55
C ASP A 145 29.57 1.22 11.72
N ASP A 146 28.40 1.59 11.21
CA ASP A 146 27.83 2.94 11.22
C ASP A 146 28.64 3.99 10.44
N ALA A 147 29.00 3.68 9.19
CA ALA A 147 29.67 4.62 8.29
C ALA A 147 28.79 5.84 7.98
N VAL A 148 29.38 7.04 7.98
CA VAL A 148 28.66 8.30 7.69
C VAL A 148 28.87 8.82 6.27
N SER A 149 29.91 8.34 5.56
CA SER A 149 30.18 8.75 4.16
C SER A 149 30.94 7.71 3.35
N ALA A 150 30.78 7.75 2.02
CA ALA A 150 31.55 6.92 1.09
C ALA A 150 33.05 7.22 1.14
N ALA A 151 33.44 8.48 1.38
CA ALA A 151 34.83 8.90 1.49
C ALA A 151 35.53 8.28 2.71
N GLN A 152 34.83 8.21 3.85
CA GLN A 152 35.31 7.53 5.05
C GLN A 152 35.61 6.06 4.76
N VAL A 153 34.67 5.35 4.12
CA VAL A 153 34.82 3.94 3.76
C VAL A 153 35.98 3.71 2.80
N ARG A 154 36.11 4.52 1.73
CA ARG A 154 37.17 4.38 0.71
C ARG A 154 38.59 4.39 1.27
N THR A 155 38.81 5.17 2.33
CA THR A 155 40.12 5.24 3.00
C THR A 155 40.45 3.94 3.72
N LEU A 156 39.44 3.19 4.14
CA LEU A 156 39.53 1.92 4.86
C LEU A 156 39.46 0.69 3.95
N LEU A 157 39.37 0.90 2.64
CA LEU A 157 39.22 -0.18 1.67
C LEU A 157 40.55 -0.90 1.38
N PRO A 158 40.60 -2.25 1.48
CA PRO A 158 41.76 -3.05 1.05
C PRO A 158 41.95 -2.99 -0.47
N ALA A 159 43.09 -3.48 -0.97
CA ALA A 159 43.40 -3.43 -2.41
C ALA A 159 42.83 -4.64 -3.19
N THR A 160 42.56 -5.76 -2.53
CA THR A 160 42.27 -7.05 -3.17
C THR A 160 40.80 -7.45 -3.03
N SER A 161 40.30 -8.27 -3.97
CA SER A 161 38.97 -8.89 -3.93
C SER A 161 38.86 -10.07 -2.95
N SER A 162 39.98 -10.51 -2.35
CA SER A 162 40.01 -11.61 -1.37
C SER A 162 39.52 -11.21 0.03
N VAL A 163 39.21 -9.94 0.23
CA VAL A 163 38.76 -9.38 1.52
C VAL A 163 37.31 -8.94 1.40
N LEU A 164 36.43 -9.59 2.17
CA LEU A 164 35.05 -9.15 2.31
C LEU A 164 35.00 -7.88 3.16
N VAL A 165 34.35 -6.84 2.65
CA VAL A 165 34.07 -5.63 3.42
C VAL A 165 32.56 -5.51 3.57
N VAL A 166 32.09 -5.55 4.81
CA VAL A 166 30.69 -5.28 5.16
C VAL A 166 30.65 -3.93 5.85
N VAL A 167 29.87 -3.02 5.29
CA VAL A 167 29.63 -1.69 5.83
C VAL A 167 28.20 -1.65 6.37
N THR A 168 27.98 -1.16 7.57
CA THR A 168 26.62 -0.79 8.01
C THR A 168 26.52 0.72 7.98
N SER A 169 25.37 1.25 7.56
CA SER A 169 25.18 2.69 7.45
C SER A 169 23.73 3.08 7.69
N ARG A 170 23.53 4.26 8.30
CA ARG A 170 22.23 4.94 8.41
C ARG A 170 21.88 5.73 7.15
N ARG A 171 22.85 5.96 6.25
CA ARG A 171 22.68 6.60 4.95
C ARG A 171 22.84 5.58 3.82
N ARG A 172 22.26 5.82 2.64
CA ARG A 172 22.37 4.85 1.52
C ARG A 172 23.79 4.65 0.98
N LEU A 173 24.67 5.65 1.14
CA LEU A 173 26.05 5.66 0.64
C LEU A 173 26.15 5.25 -0.84
N ALA A 174 25.20 5.69 -1.68
CA ALA A 174 25.11 5.31 -3.09
C ALA A 174 26.40 5.56 -3.88
N GLY A 175 27.20 6.56 -3.47
CA GLY A 175 28.51 6.84 -4.03
C GLY A 175 29.47 5.64 -4.02
N LEU A 176 29.34 4.67 -3.11
CA LEU A 176 30.16 3.45 -3.09
C LEU A 176 29.86 2.48 -4.25
N GLY A 177 28.80 2.71 -5.03
CA GLY A 177 28.53 1.94 -6.25
C GLY A 177 29.68 2.04 -7.28
N ILE A 178 30.43 3.14 -7.28
CA ILE A 178 31.65 3.29 -8.10
C ILE A 178 32.73 2.28 -7.71
N ASP A 179 32.72 1.83 -6.46
CA ASP A 179 33.66 0.88 -5.88
C ASP A 179 33.14 -0.58 -5.95
N ASP A 180 32.16 -0.84 -6.84
CA ASP A 180 31.43 -2.11 -7.00
C ASP A 180 30.69 -2.58 -5.73
N ALA A 181 30.27 -1.64 -4.87
CA ALA A 181 29.51 -1.98 -3.68
C ALA A 181 28.11 -2.50 -4.03
N THR A 182 27.72 -3.62 -3.41
CA THR A 182 26.33 -4.09 -3.42
C THR A 182 25.58 -3.46 -2.26
N LEU A 183 24.58 -2.65 -2.55
CA LEU A 183 23.70 -2.05 -1.55
C LEU A 183 22.60 -3.05 -1.19
N VAL A 184 22.47 -3.36 0.10
CA VAL A 184 21.49 -4.32 0.62
C VAL A 184 20.61 -3.59 1.65
N ASP A 185 19.34 -3.41 1.31
CA ASP A 185 18.38 -2.74 2.18
C ASP A 185 17.89 -3.68 3.28
N VAL A 186 18.06 -3.26 4.54
CA VAL A 186 17.57 -3.97 5.72
C VAL A 186 16.27 -3.31 6.18
N ALA A 187 15.15 -3.97 5.89
CA ALA A 187 13.83 -3.48 6.24
C ALA A 187 13.44 -3.74 7.71
N PRO A 188 12.55 -2.91 8.30
CA PRO A 188 11.85 -3.25 9.53
C PRO A 188 11.14 -4.60 9.44
N LEU A 189 11.00 -5.29 10.58
CA LEU A 189 10.28 -6.55 10.65
C LEU A 189 8.79 -6.33 10.35
N ASP A 190 8.18 -7.25 9.61
CA ASP A 190 6.72 -7.29 9.50
C ASP A 190 6.05 -7.66 10.84
N GLU A 191 4.72 -7.61 10.89
CA GLU A 191 3.96 -7.88 12.12
C GLU A 191 4.23 -9.28 12.68
N ALA A 192 4.35 -10.29 11.81
CA ALA A 192 4.56 -11.68 12.21
C ALA A 192 5.96 -11.88 12.81
N ARG A 193 6.99 -11.40 12.13
CA ARG A 193 8.39 -11.46 12.57
C ARG A 193 8.63 -10.62 13.82
N SER A 194 7.97 -9.47 13.93
CA SER A 194 8.00 -8.63 15.13
C SER A 194 7.40 -9.34 16.34
N SER A 195 6.26 -10.01 16.14
CA SER A 195 5.61 -10.81 17.19
C SER A 195 6.47 -12.00 17.61
N GLN A 196 7.16 -12.63 16.66
CA GLN A 196 8.10 -13.72 16.95
C GLN A 196 9.31 -13.23 17.75
N LEU A 197 9.90 -12.09 17.40
CA LEU A 197 11.00 -11.49 18.16
C LEU A 197 10.57 -11.11 19.58
N LEU A 198 9.38 -10.53 19.74
CA LEU A 198 8.84 -10.22 21.07
C LEU A 198 8.57 -11.51 21.86
N GLY A 199 8.04 -12.54 21.19
CA GLY A 199 7.72 -13.84 21.75
C GLY A 199 8.93 -14.65 22.20
N SER A 200 10.09 -14.49 21.55
CA SER A 200 11.32 -15.19 21.95
C SER A 200 11.84 -14.76 23.33
N VAL A 201 11.46 -13.56 23.78
CA VAL A 201 11.86 -13.01 25.08
C VAL A 201 10.73 -13.07 26.11
N VAL A 202 9.49 -12.80 25.70
CA VAL A 202 8.32 -12.66 26.59
C VAL A 202 7.52 -13.96 26.73
N GLY A 203 7.63 -14.88 25.76
CA GLY A 203 6.90 -16.15 25.68
C GLY A 203 5.66 -16.08 24.77
N LEU A 204 5.54 -17.00 23.82
CA LEU A 204 4.48 -17.01 22.80
C LEU A 204 3.06 -17.17 23.39
N GLU A 205 2.90 -17.94 24.46
CA GLU A 205 1.60 -18.14 25.12
C GLU A 205 1.03 -16.83 25.67
N ARG A 206 1.89 -15.99 26.27
CA ARG A 206 1.48 -14.69 26.82
C ARG A 206 1.05 -13.72 25.72
N LEU A 207 1.73 -13.76 24.57
CA LEU A 207 1.35 -12.95 23.40
C LEU A 207 0.00 -13.40 22.83
N ALA A 208 -0.22 -14.72 22.72
CA ALA A 208 -1.47 -15.29 22.20
C ALA A 208 -2.69 -14.93 23.06
N ALA A 209 -2.50 -14.69 24.37
CA ALA A 209 -3.58 -14.27 25.27
C ALA A 209 -4.05 -12.82 25.07
N GLU A 210 -3.21 -11.93 24.52
CA GLU A 210 -3.53 -10.50 24.35
C GLU A 210 -3.17 -9.98 22.92
N PRO A 211 -3.72 -10.56 21.84
CA PRO A 211 -3.26 -10.31 20.46
C PRO A 211 -3.46 -8.86 20.01
N ALA A 212 -4.50 -8.18 20.50
CA ALA A 212 -4.72 -6.76 20.20
C ALA A 212 -3.64 -5.86 20.82
N ALA A 213 -3.18 -6.18 22.04
CA ALA A 213 -2.11 -5.44 22.69
C ALA A 213 -0.76 -5.67 22.02
N VAL A 214 -0.50 -6.90 21.57
CA VAL A 214 0.70 -7.23 20.78
C VAL A 214 0.74 -6.40 19.50
N ARG A 215 -0.36 -6.36 18.74
CA ARG A 215 -0.45 -5.52 17.52
C ARG A 215 -0.19 -4.05 17.80
N SER A 216 -0.74 -3.50 18.88
CA SER A 216 -0.50 -2.12 19.28
C SER A 216 0.97 -1.87 19.63
N ILE A 217 1.63 -2.77 20.38
CA ILE A 217 3.05 -2.67 20.71
C ILE A 217 3.91 -2.75 19.43
N VAL A 218 3.64 -3.72 18.56
CA VAL A 218 4.38 -3.94 17.32
C VAL A 218 4.25 -2.75 16.38
N SER A 219 3.03 -2.23 16.18
CA SER A 219 2.78 -1.01 15.40
C SER A 219 3.48 0.20 16.03
N THR A 220 3.59 0.26 17.36
CA THR A 220 4.30 1.35 18.05
C THR A 220 5.81 1.28 17.92
N CYS A 221 6.38 0.08 17.91
CA CYS A 221 7.78 -0.12 17.58
C CYS A 221 8.02 -0.05 16.05
N GLY A 222 6.93 -0.05 15.26
CA GLY A 222 6.82 -0.31 13.82
C GLY A 222 7.91 -1.24 13.25
N GLY A 223 8.06 -2.39 13.90
CA GLY A 223 8.91 -3.46 13.42
C GLY A 223 10.41 -3.29 13.66
N LEU A 224 10.85 -2.30 14.45
CA LEU A 224 12.27 -2.14 14.77
C LEU A 224 12.73 -3.14 15.83
N PRO A 225 13.72 -4.01 15.52
CA PRO A 225 14.25 -4.98 16.48
C PRO A 225 14.77 -4.33 17.77
N LEU A 226 15.44 -3.18 17.69
CA LEU A 226 15.93 -2.48 18.88
C LEU A 226 14.79 -2.04 19.81
N ALA A 227 13.76 -1.40 19.24
CA ALA A 227 12.59 -0.96 20.00
C ALA A 227 11.83 -2.15 20.61
N LEU A 228 11.61 -3.21 19.83
CA LEU A 228 11.00 -4.44 20.31
C LEU A 228 11.82 -5.08 21.43
N GLY A 229 13.15 -5.07 21.32
CA GLY A 229 14.06 -5.57 22.35
C GLY A 229 13.92 -4.83 23.68
N VAL A 230 13.82 -3.50 23.65
CA VAL A 230 13.58 -2.67 24.85
C VAL A 230 12.23 -3.02 25.50
N VAL A 231 11.14 -3.06 24.71
CA VAL A 231 9.82 -3.43 25.23
C VAL A 231 9.84 -4.85 25.81
N ALA A 232 10.46 -5.78 25.11
CA ALA A 232 10.59 -7.17 25.53
C ALA A 232 11.36 -7.31 26.85
N ALA A 233 12.48 -6.61 26.99
CA ALA A 233 13.28 -6.61 28.22
C ALA A 233 12.47 -6.11 29.43
N ARG A 234 11.68 -5.05 29.26
CA ARG A 234 10.79 -4.54 30.31
C ARG A 234 9.68 -5.51 30.68
N LEU A 235 9.05 -6.13 29.70
CA LEU A 235 7.98 -7.12 29.92
C LEU A 235 8.50 -8.40 30.58
N ARG A 236 9.76 -8.77 30.31
CA ARG A 236 10.48 -9.85 31.00
C ARG A 236 10.81 -9.46 32.44
N ALA A 237 11.26 -8.23 32.68
CA ALA A 237 11.51 -7.70 34.02
C ALA A 237 10.21 -7.52 34.85
N ARG A 238 9.03 -7.54 34.21
CA ARG A 238 7.72 -7.35 34.85
C ARG A 238 6.71 -8.45 34.43
N PRO A 239 6.86 -9.70 34.92
CA PRO A 239 6.03 -10.83 34.49
C PRO A 239 4.53 -10.64 34.75
N LEU A 240 4.14 -9.94 35.82
CA LEU A 240 2.74 -9.70 36.20
C LEU A 240 2.07 -8.55 35.43
N ARG A 241 2.81 -7.79 34.61
CA ARG A 241 2.29 -6.63 33.90
C ARG A 241 1.56 -7.06 32.62
N ARG A 242 0.28 -6.76 32.49
CA ARG A 242 -0.49 -7.08 31.27
C ARG A 242 0.07 -6.35 30.04
N LEU A 243 0.04 -7.01 28.88
CA LEU A 243 0.49 -6.43 27.61
C LEU A 243 -0.34 -5.19 27.27
N GLU A 244 -1.64 -5.23 27.53
CA GLU A 244 -2.54 -4.09 27.32
C GLU A 244 -2.09 -2.83 28.09
N ARG A 245 -1.63 -2.99 29.34
CA ARG A 245 -1.15 -1.86 30.14
C ARG A 245 0.16 -1.29 29.59
N GLU A 246 1.00 -2.15 29.03
CA GLU A 246 2.23 -1.71 28.37
C GLU A 246 1.91 -0.96 27.06
N ALA A 247 1.05 -1.53 26.23
CA ALA A 247 0.54 -0.89 25.00
C ALA A 247 -0.04 0.51 25.28
N ARG A 248 -0.91 0.64 26.29
CA ARG A 248 -1.49 1.94 26.71
C ARG A 248 -0.43 2.95 27.16
N THR A 249 0.68 2.50 27.74
CA THR A 249 1.76 3.40 28.17
C THR A 249 2.41 4.07 26.95
N TYR A 250 2.65 3.29 25.89
CA TYR A 250 3.18 3.81 24.64
C TYR A 250 2.14 4.64 23.89
N ASP A 251 0.89 4.20 23.79
CA ASP A 251 -0.20 4.99 23.19
C ASP A 251 -0.38 6.37 23.85
N ARG A 252 -0.22 6.46 25.17
CA ARG A 252 -0.29 7.74 25.89
C ARG A 252 0.93 8.63 25.58
N TYR A 253 2.13 8.06 25.56
CA TYR A 253 3.33 8.79 25.14
C TYR A 253 3.14 9.44 23.77
N LEU A 254 2.57 8.68 22.82
CA LEU A 254 2.28 9.17 21.48
C LEU A 254 1.27 10.31 21.42
N ARG A 255 0.26 10.32 22.30
CA ARG A 255 -0.81 11.33 22.27
C ARG A 255 -0.47 12.59 23.06
N GLU A 256 0.33 12.45 24.11
CA GLU A 256 0.54 13.52 25.10
C GLU A 256 1.96 14.12 25.04
N ALA A 257 2.82 13.62 24.14
CA ALA A 257 4.22 14.03 24.02
C ALA A 257 4.99 14.03 25.37
N GLY A 258 4.57 13.22 26.34
CA GLY A 258 5.17 13.13 27.67
C GLY A 258 6.58 12.52 27.64
N PRO A 259 7.35 12.55 28.74
CA PRO A 259 8.68 11.95 28.77
C PRO A 259 8.61 10.42 28.60
N LEU A 260 9.48 9.88 27.75
CA LEU A 260 9.74 8.45 27.71
C LEU A 260 10.40 8.02 29.04
N PRO A 261 10.15 6.78 29.49
CA PRO A 261 11.04 6.14 30.45
C PRO A 261 12.49 6.14 29.92
N GLU A 262 13.49 6.31 30.81
CA GLU A 262 14.93 6.47 30.45
C GLU A 262 15.45 5.40 29.47
N ASP A 263 14.93 4.18 29.53
CA ASP A 263 15.32 3.03 28.69
C ASP A 263 14.78 3.06 27.25
N VAL A 264 13.85 3.94 26.91
CA VAL A 264 13.27 4.09 25.54
C VAL A 264 13.87 5.29 24.80
N GLN A 265 14.63 6.15 25.49
CA GLN A 265 15.29 7.31 24.88
C GLN A 265 16.27 6.91 23.76
N ASP A 266 16.89 5.72 23.85
CA ASP A 266 17.87 5.22 22.87
C ASP A 266 17.30 4.98 21.46
N VAL A 267 16.02 4.63 21.31
CA VAL A 267 15.40 4.41 19.99
C VAL A 267 15.04 5.73 19.32
N GLN A 268 14.53 6.68 20.12
CA GLN A 268 14.14 8.00 19.63
C GLN A 268 15.37 8.85 19.29
N ALA A 269 16.46 8.70 20.05
CA ALA A 269 17.74 9.37 19.82
C ALA A 269 18.29 9.12 18.40
N VAL A 270 18.05 7.94 17.83
CA VAL A 270 18.50 7.65 16.46
C VAL A 270 17.69 8.41 15.40
N PHE A 271 16.39 8.61 15.62
CA PHE A 271 15.57 9.46 14.76
C PHE A 271 15.89 10.94 14.96
N ASP A 272 16.12 11.37 16.20
CA ASP A 272 16.48 12.74 16.53
C ASP A 272 17.79 13.15 15.86
N ALA A 273 18.80 12.28 15.86
CA ALA A 273 20.07 12.52 15.18
C ALA A 273 19.89 12.66 13.65
N ALA A 274 19.15 11.74 13.02
CA ALA A 274 18.89 11.81 11.57
C ALA A 274 18.08 13.05 11.18
N TYR A 275 17.12 13.45 12.02
CA TYR A 275 16.29 14.63 11.80
C TYR A 275 17.05 15.95 12.03
N ALA A 276 17.93 16.00 13.04
CA ALA A 276 18.73 17.19 13.37
C ALA A 276 19.73 17.57 12.26
N GLU A 277 20.16 16.61 11.45
CA GLU A 277 21.06 16.85 10.31
C GLU A 277 20.34 17.36 9.05
N LEU A 278 19.00 17.38 9.04
CA LEU A 278 18.23 17.77 7.85
C LEU A 278 18.26 19.29 7.62
N PRO A 279 18.40 19.73 6.36
CA PRO A 279 18.03 21.09 5.97
C PRO A 279 16.57 21.39 6.33
N SER A 280 16.26 22.67 6.62
CA SER A 280 14.93 23.09 7.07
C SER A 280 13.79 22.71 6.12
N GLY A 281 14.04 22.72 4.81
CA GLY A 281 13.11 22.26 3.77
C GLY A 281 12.77 20.78 3.90
N ALA A 282 13.79 19.91 3.89
CA ALA A 282 13.64 18.46 4.05
C ALA A 282 13.00 18.09 5.41
N ALA A 283 13.37 18.78 6.50
CA ALA A 283 12.75 18.59 7.81
C ALA A 283 11.24 18.89 7.78
N ARG A 284 10.83 19.98 7.12
CA ARG A 284 9.41 20.31 6.93
C ARG A 284 8.71 19.27 6.05
N LEU A 285 9.34 18.83 4.95
CA LEU A 285 8.77 17.83 4.06
C LEU A 285 8.57 16.47 4.76
N TYR A 286 9.52 16.08 5.62
CA TYR A 286 9.39 14.88 6.46
C TYR A 286 8.14 14.94 7.35
N ARG A 287 7.92 16.06 8.04
CA ARG A 287 6.71 16.30 8.87
C ARG A 287 5.43 16.29 8.04
N VAL A 288 5.45 16.91 6.86
CA VAL A 288 4.31 16.92 5.91
C VAL A 288 3.95 15.50 5.45
N CYS A 289 4.94 14.66 5.14
CA CYS A 289 4.72 13.24 4.83
C CYS A 289 4.07 12.50 6.01
N GLY A 290 4.41 12.87 7.24
CA GLY A 290 3.75 12.36 8.47
C GLY A 290 2.25 12.68 8.57
N LEU A 291 1.81 13.78 7.94
CA LEU A 291 0.41 14.18 7.85
C LEU A 291 -0.33 13.52 6.68
N HIS A 292 0.39 12.88 5.76
CA HIS A 292 -0.22 12.20 4.62
C HIS A 292 -1.03 10.96 5.08
N PRO A 293 -2.28 10.77 4.61
CA PRO A 293 -3.15 9.68 5.11
C PRO A 293 -2.65 8.27 4.77
N GLY A 294 -1.95 8.11 3.64
CA GLY A 294 -1.42 6.83 3.14
C GLY A 294 0.08 6.64 3.42
N PRO A 295 0.59 5.41 3.29
CA PRO A 295 2.02 5.09 3.47
C PRO A 295 2.90 5.54 2.29
N GLU A 296 2.30 5.76 1.13
CA GLU A 296 2.96 6.18 -0.11
C GLU A 296 2.34 7.47 -0.60
N VAL A 297 3.17 8.40 -1.07
CA VAL A 297 2.77 9.70 -1.58
C VAL A 297 3.48 9.95 -2.92
N GLY A 298 2.75 10.51 -3.89
CA GLY A 298 3.33 10.93 -5.16
C GLY A 298 3.91 12.33 -5.10
N LEU A 299 4.97 12.59 -5.88
CA LEU A 299 5.58 13.91 -5.99
C LEU A 299 4.57 14.97 -6.45
N GLU A 300 3.71 14.65 -7.43
CA GLU A 300 2.62 15.52 -7.91
C GLU A 300 1.71 15.99 -6.75
N THR A 301 1.41 15.09 -5.80
CA THR A 301 0.59 15.42 -4.63
C THR A 301 1.33 16.37 -3.69
N LEU A 302 2.61 16.13 -3.42
CA LEU A 302 3.43 16.99 -2.57
C LEU A 302 3.59 18.39 -3.17
N ILE A 303 3.92 18.47 -4.45
CA ILE A 303 4.05 19.72 -5.23
C ILE A 303 2.75 20.53 -5.14
N ALA A 304 1.61 19.88 -5.42
CA ALA A 304 0.32 20.56 -5.42
C ALA A 304 -0.15 21.00 -4.02
N VAL A 305 0.15 20.23 -2.97
CA VAL A 305 -0.28 20.56 -1.59
C VAL A 305 0.64 21.59 -0.94
N LEU A 306 1.93 21.58 -1.27
CA LEU A 306 2.91 22.52 -0.73
C LEU A 306 3.03 23.81 -1.54
N ASP A 307 2.45 23.85 -2.75
CA ASP A 307 2.54 24.97 -3.68
C ASP A 307 4.00 25.42 -3.88
N ALA A 308 4.86 24.43 -4.17
CA ALA A 308 6.31 24.60 -4.28
C ALA A 308 6.81 24.13 -5.66
N PRO A 309 7.93 24.67 -6.18
CA PRO A 309 8.55 24.21 -7.42
C PRO A 309 8.90 22.73 -7.35
N ALA A 310 8.73 22.02 -8.48
CA ALA A 310 8.98 20.58 -8.56
C ALA A 310 10.42 20.23 -8.17
N GLU A 311 11.39 21.02 -8.66
CA GLU A 311 12.81 20.82 -8.43
C GLU A 311 13.15 20.85 -6.93
N ARG A 312 12.51 21.76 -6.17
CA ARG A 312 12.72 21.85 -4.72
C ARG A 312 12.19 20.62 -3.99
N ILE A 313 11.01 20.13 -4.38
CA ILE A 313 10.41 18.94 -3.76
C ILE A 313 11.23 17.70 -4.09
N GLU A 314 11.73 17.59 -5.32
CA GLU A 314 12.63 16.50 -5.76
C GLU A 314 13.92 16.50 -4.93
N ASP A 315 14.61 17.65 -4.80
CA ASP A 315 15.83 17.78 -3.99
C ASP A 315 15.60 17.42 -2.50
N GLU A 316 14.49 17.89 -1.93
CA GLU A 316 14.12 17.60 -0.53
C GLU A 316 13.75 16.12 -0.34
N VAL A 317 13.08 15.49 -1.33
CA VAL A 317 12.80 14.06 -1.32
C VAL A 317 14.09 13.25 -1.41
N GLU A 318 15.01 13.60 -2.32
CA GLU A 318 16.30 12.92 -2.46
C GLU A 318 17.08 12.98 -1.15
N THR A 319 17.12 14.16 -0.51
CA THR A 319 17.73 14.35 0.82
C THR A 319 17.15 13.39 1.87
N LEU A 320 15.82 13.21 1.87
CA LEU A 320 15.14 12.30 2.80
C LEU A 320 15.35 10.82 2.46
N VAL A 321 15.45 10.46 1.19
CA VAL A 321 15.77 9.10 0.74
C VAL A 321 17.20 8.73 1.12
N ASP A 322 18.15 9.65 0.93
CA ASP A 322 19.55 9.48 1.33
C ASP A 322 19.72 9.29 2.83
N ALA A 323 18.90 9.99 3.62
CA ALA A 323 18.80 9.85 5.07
C ALA A 323 18.01 8.61 5.52
N ASN A 324 17.50 7.79 4.59
CA ASN A 324 16.60 6.65 4.84
C ASN A 324 15.30 7.02 5.60
N LEU A 325 14.88 8.28 5.55
CA LEU A 325 13.62 8.76 6.13
C LEU A 325 12.42 8.59 5.18
N LEU A 326 12.72 8.44 3.89
CA LEU A 326 11.82 7.99 2.83
C LEU A 326 12.47 6.84 2.06
N ALA A 327 11.66 6.08 1.32
CA ALA A 327 12.11 5.03 0.42
C ALA A 327 11.39 5.15 -0.93
N ASP A 328 12.04 4.73 -2.01
CA ASP A 328 11.41 4.66 -3.33
C ASP A 328 10.30 3.59 -3.34
N ALA A 329 9.15 3.93 -3.91
CA ALA A 329 8.02 3.00 -4.05
C ALA A 329 7.74 2.65 -5.52
N ASP A 330 7.73 3.66 -6.39
CA ASP A 330 7.58 3.56 -7.84
C ASP A 330 8.15 4.85 -8.45
N HIS A 331 8.15 4.97 -9.78
CA HIS A 331 8.48 6.20 -10.48
C HIS A 331 7.60 7.35 -9.95
N ASP A 332 8.24 8.41 -9.46
CA ASP A 332 7.63 9.60 -8.85
C ASP A 332 6.84 9.37 -7.54
N ARG A 333 7.09 8.26 -6.84
CA ARG A 333 6.43 7.98 -5.55
C ARG A 333 7.41 7.52 -4.48
N VAL A 334 7.18 8.05 -3.29
CA VAL A 334 7.95 7.73 -2.09
C VAL A 334 7.08 7.15 -1.02
N LYS A 335 7.67 6.25 -0.24
CA LYS A 335 7.09 5.59 0.91
C LYS A 335 7.71 6.10 2.18
N GLN A 336 6.88 6.44 3.15
CA GLN A 336 7.32 6.68 4.52
C GLN A 336 6.93 5.47 5.37
N HIS A 337 7.92 4.74 5.86
CA HIS A 337 7.68 3.59 6.73
C HIS A 337 6.85 3.98 7.96
N GLU A 338 6.03 3.07 8.47
CA GLU A 338 5.05 3.37 9.52
C GLU A 338 5.67 4.03 10.76
N VAL A 339 6.86 3.58 11.19
CA VAL A 339 7.60 4.20 12.31
C VAL A 339 7.97 5.65 12.03
N LEU A 340 8.54 5.90 10.85
CA LEU A 340 9.01 7.22 10.43
C LEU A 340 7.83 8.17 10.23
N ARG A 341 6.73 7.67 9.66
CA ARG A 341 5.50 8.46 9.50
C ARG A 341 4.91 8.85 10.86
N ARG A 342 4.99 7.95 11.84
CA ARG A 342 4.55 8.20 13.22
C ARG A 342 5.44 9.24 13.90
N ASP A 343 6.77 9.09 13.81
CA ASP A 343 7.74 10.06 14.31
C ASP A 343 7.54 11.44 13.67
N ALA A 344 7.43 11.50 12.34
CA ALA A 344 7.12 12.72 11.59
C ALA A 344 5.84 13.41 12.08
N ARG A 345 4.78 12.66 12.38
CA ARG A 345 3.53 13.22 12.91
C ARG A 345 3.71 13.79 14.33
N ILE A 346 4.46 13.12 15.20
CA ILE A 346 4.79 13.64 16.55
C ILE A 346 5.58 14.94 16.43
N ARG A 347 6.55 15.00 15.53
CA ARG A 347 7.33 16.23 15.27
C ARG A 347 6.44 17.33 14.73
N ALA A 348 5.54 17.03 13.79
CA ALA A 348 4.57 17.99 13.30
C ALA A 348 3.69 18.56 14.44
N GLU A 349 3.28 17.71 15.38
CA GLU A 349 2.48 18.12 16.54
C GLU A 349 3.25 19.07 17.49
N ARG A 350 4.57 18.89 17.62
CA ARG A 350 5.45 19.69 18.48
C ARG A 350 5.94 20.98 17.83
N GLU A 351 6.29 20.94 16.55
CA GLU A 351 7.01 22.00 15.85
C GLU A 351 6.09 22.86 14.97
N ASP A 352 5.03 22.30 14.39
CA ASP A 352 4.11 23.05 13.53
C ASP A 352 2.92 23.58 14.32
N THR A 353 2.25 24.61 13.80
CA THR A 353 1.01 25.09 14.39
C THR A 353 -0.16 24.15 14.06
N SER A 354 -1.17 24.09 14.93
CA SER A 354 -2.40 23.33 14.64
C SER A 354 -3.09 23.78 13.34
N ALA A 355 -3.02 25.08 13.03
CA ALA A 355 -3.59 25.64 11.81
C ALA A 355 -2.83 25.18 10.55
N ASP A 356 -1.50 25.17 10.58
CA ASP A 356 -0.69 24.70 9.44
C ASP A 356 -0.91 23.20 9.19
N ARG A 357 -0.92 22.38 10.27
CA ARG A 357 -1.19 20.95 10.14
C ARG A 357 -2.56 20.67 9.53
N GLN A 358 -3.60 21.38 9.98
CA GLN A 358 -4.94 21.25 9.41
C GLN A 358 -5.00 21.70 7.96
N THR A 359 -4.28 22.77 7.61
CA THR A 359 -4.19 23.28 6.23
C THR A 359 -3.57 22.24 5.30
N ILE A 360 -2.44 21.63 5.70
CA ILE A 360 -1.76 20.59 4.92
C ILE A 360 -2.62 19.32 4.82
N ALA A 361 -3.15 18.83 5.95
CA ALA A 361 -3.99 17.62 5.95
C ALA A 361 -5.26 17.80 5.10
N ARG A 362 -5.91 18.97 5.17
CA ARG A 362 -7.06 19.30 4.32
C ARG A 362 -6.65 19.54 2.86
N GLY A 363 -5.43 20.04 2.62
CA GLY A 363 -4.83 20.13 1.29
C GLY A 363 -4.73 18.77 0.61
N PHE A 364 -4.19 17.76 1.31
CA PHE A 364 -4.20 16.37 0.82
C PHE A 364 -5.62 15.90 0.53
N ALA A 365 -6.57 16.14 1.44
CA ALA A 365 -7.96 15.74 1.24
C ALA A 365 -8.58 16.35 -0.02
N ARG A 366 -8.34 17.64 -0.25
CA ARG A 366 -8.84 18.35 -1.44
C ARG A 366 -8.18 17.86 -2.73
N TRP A 367 -6.88 17.57 -2.71
CA TRP A 367 -6.18 17.02 -3.86
C TRP A 367 -6.75 15.66 -4.26
N TYR A 368 -6.87 14.73 -3.31
CA TYR A 368 -7.44 13.40 -3.58
C TYR A 368 -8.90 13.47 -4.01
N LEU A 369 -9.68 14.41 -3.44
CA LEU A 369 -11.06 14.64 -3.85
C LEU A 369 -11.18 15.14 -5.29
N ALA A 370 -10.37 16.12 -5.69
CA ALA A 370 -10.36 16.63 -7.06
C ALA A 370 -9.99 15.52 -8.05
N ARG A 371 -8.98 14.70 -7.73
CA ARG A 371 -8.60 13.54 -8.55
C ARG A 371 -9.72 12.50 -8.62
N ALA A 372 -10.41 12.22 -7.50
CA ALA A 372 -11.55 11.32 -7.46
C ALA A 372 -12.73 11.82 -8.32
N GLN A 373 -12.99 13.13 -8.34
CA GLN A 373 -14.02 13.75 -9.18
C GLN A 373 -13.69 13.62 -10.68
N LEU A 374 -12.45 13.94 -11.09
CA LEU A 374 -11.99 13.74 -12.47
C LEU A 374 -12.09 12.27 -12.91
N ALA A 375 -11.79 11.34 -12.00
CA ALA A 375 -11.94 9.92 -12.29
C ALA A 375 -13.42 9.52 -12.42
N ASP A 376 -14.31 10.03 -11.56
CA ASP A 376 -15.77 9.80 -11.67
C ASP A 376 -16.33 10.34 -12.99
N ASP A 377 -15.87 11.51 -13.43
CA ASP A 377 -16.25 12.14 -14.71
C ASP A 377 -16.05 11.17 -15.90
N LEU A 378 -14.92 10.46 -15.93
CA LEU A 378 -14.58 9.48 -16.96
C LEU A 378 -15.23 8.11 -16.76
N ILE A 379 -15.40 7.68 -15.51
CA ILE A 379 -15.99 6.37 -15.19
C ILE A 379 -17.50 6.35 -15.43
N HIS A 380 -18.16 7.47 -15.16
CA HIS A 380 -19.61 7.60 -15.28
C HIS A 380 -20.00 8.91 -15.97
N PRO A 381 -19.78 9.02 -17.30
CA PRO A 381 -20.09 10.24 -18.05
C PRO A 381 -21.60 10.52 -18.05
N HIS A 382 -21.97 11.80 -18.21
CA HIS A 382 -23.35 12.31 -18.29
C HIS A 382 -24.20 12.22 -17.01
N ARG A 383 -23.60 11.84 -15.87
CA ARG A 383 -24.26 11.96 -14.58
C ARG A 383 -24.22 13.43 -14.11
N PRO A 384 -25.34 14.04 -13.66
CA PRO A 384 -25.29 15.36 -13.05
C PRO A 384 -24.45 15.30 -11.77
N ARG A 385 -23.64 16.31 -11.45
CA ARG A 385 -22.82 16.36 -10.23
C ARG A 385 -23.05 17.70 -9.54
N PHE A 386 -23.05 17.70 -8.22
CA PHE A 386 -23.16 18.93 -7.43
C PHE A 386 -21.79 19.50 -7.12
N ALA A 387 -20.83 18.65 -6.79
CA ALA A 387 -19.44 19.03 -6.67
C ALA A 387 -18.82 19.22 -8.06
N ARG A 388 -18.05 20.29 -8.25
CA ARG A 388 -17.26 20.51 -9.47
C ARG A 388 -15.77 20.37 -9.15
N SER A 389 -15.06 19.62 -9.99
CA SER A 389 -13.60 19.59 -9.93
C SER A 389 -13.01 20.97 -10.27
N PRO A 390 -11.93 21.40 -9.61
CA PRO A 390 -11.11 22.49 -10.11
C PRO A 390 -10.62 22.17 -11.54
N ALA A 391 -10.66 23.16 -12.44
CA ALA A 391 -10.33 22.98 -13.85
C ALA A 391 -8.82 22.75 -14.12
N ALA A 392 -7.96 22.94 -13.11
CA ALA A 392 -6.50 23.00 -13.26
C ALA A 392 -5.76 21.67 -13.05
N SER A 393 -6.44 20.57 -12.70
CA SER A 393 -5.78 19.28 -12.45
C SER A 393 -5.62 18.46 -13.75
N PRO A 394 -4.48 17.78 -13.97
CA PRO A 394 -4.26 16.99 -15.18
C PRO A 394 -5.33 15.92 -15.35
N SER A 395 -5.96 15.81 -16.51
CA SER A 395 -6.97 14.78 -16.78
C SER A 395 -6.34 13.39 -16.91
N PHE A 396 -7.07 12.34 -16.54
CA PHE A 396 -6.65 10.98 -16.93
C PHE A 396 -6.78 10.81 -18.45
N ARG A 397 -5.90 9.99 -19.04
CA ARG A 397 -5.90 9.71 -20.48
C ARG A 397 -7.22 9.09 -20.95
N ASP A 398 -7.76 8.17 -20.17
CA ASP A 398 -8.96 7.40 -20.51
C ASP A 398 -9.63 6.83 -19.24
N ARG A 399 -10.79 6.20 -19.44
CA ARG A 399 -11.56 5.53 -18.38
C ARG A 399 -10.78 4.40 -17.69
N ALA A 400 -9.94 3.66 -18.42
CA ALA A 400 -9.19 2.54 -17.84
C ALA A 400 -8.12 3.05 -16.86
N ALA A 401 -7.43 4.14 -17.21
CA ALA A 401 -6.48 4.83 -16.32
C ALA A 401 -7.16 5.36 -15.06
N ALA A 402 -8.36 5.95 -15.17
CA ALA A 402 -9.13 6.41 -14.01
C ALA A 402 -9.52 5.26 -13.05
N VAL A 403 -9.92 4.12 -13.59
CA VAL A 403 -10.23 2.91 -12.78
C VAL A 403 -8.97 2.35 -12.12
N ALA A 404 -7.85 2.26 -12.84
CA ALA A 404 -6.59 1.77 -12.30
C ALA A 404 -6.09 2.68 -11.16
N TRP A 405 -6.21 4.00 -11.31
CA TRP A 405 -5.89 4.96 -10.26
C TRP A 405 -6.76 4.75 -9.02
N TRP A 406 -8.09 4.62 -9.16
CA TRP A 406 -8.97 4.34 -8.01
C TRP A 406 -8.57 3.07 -7.27
N ARG A 407 -8.23 1.99 -7.99
CA ARG A 407 -7.80 0.72 -7.38
C ARG A 407 -6.52 0.90 -6.57
N ARG A 408 -5.53 1.60 -7.13
CA ARG A 408 -4.24 1.85 -6.48
C ARG A 408 -4.40 2.75 -5.25
N GLU A 409 -5.15 3.85 -5.37
CA GLU A 409 -5.28 4.85 -4.31
C GLU A 409 -6.40 4.54 -3.29
N LEU A 410 -7.16 3.45 -3.46
CA LEU A 410 -8.29 3.13 -2.59
C LEU A 410 -7.93 3.13 -1.09
N PRO A 411 -6.79 2.56 -0.64
CA PRO A 411 -6.39 2.64 0.77
C PRO A 411 -6.18 4.10 1.24
N THR A 412 -5.51 4.92 0.43
CA THR A 412 -5.25 6.33 0.73
C THR A 412 -6.53 7.16 0.73
N LEU A 413 -7.44 6.92 -0.22
CA LEU A 413 -8.74 7.58 -0.30
C LEU A 413 -9.61 7.25 0.93
N ARG A 414 -9.59 6.00 1.40
CA ARG A 414 -10.30 5.61 2.64
C ARG A 414 -9.70 6.26 3.88
N ALA A 415 -8.37 6.32 3.98
CA ALA A 415 -7.69 7.00 5.08
C ALA A 415 -8.01 8.51 5.08
N THR A 416 -7.97 9.14 3.90
CA THR A 416 -8.30 10.55 3.68
C THR A 416 -9.74 10.85 4.06
N PHE A 417 -10.70 10.03 3.62
CA PHE A 417 -12.11 10.16 3.98
C PHE A 417 -12.34 10.05 5.49
N THR A 418 -11.64 9.11 6.13
CA THR A 418 -11.72 8.90 7.59
C THR A 418 -11.18 10.13 8.33
N GLU A 419 -10.05 10.68 7.88
CA GLU A 419 -9.47 11.89 8.45
C GLU A 419 -10.41 13.10 8.27
N ALA A 420 -10.98 13.28 7.08
CA ALA A 420 -11.95 14.34 6.82
C ALA A 420 -13.20 14.23 7.72
N THR A 421 -13.69 13.01 7.93
CA THR A 421 -14.84 12.75 8.82
C THR A 421 -14.50 13.08 10.28
N ARG A 422 -13.30 12.68 10.76
CA ARG A 422 -12.85 12.95 12.14
C ARG A 422 -12.67 14.44 12.41
N ASN A 423 -12.18 15.20 11.42
CA ASN A 423 -11.96 16.64 11.54
C ASN A 423 -13.22 17.47 11.22
N GLY A 424 -14.36 16.84 10.89
CA GLY A 424 -15.61 17.55 10.60
C GLY A 424 -15.60 18.35 9.30
N TRP A 425 -14.78 17.96 8.32
CA TRP A 425 -14.73 18.61 7.00
C TRP A 425 -15.90 18.17 6.13
N ASP A 426 -17.12 18.55 6.55
CA ASP A 426 -18.37 18.00 6.01
C ASP A 426 -18.53 18.25 4.51
N GLU A 427 -18.05 19.39 3.99
CA GLU A 427 -18.03 19.68 2.56
C GLU A 427 -17.24 18.63 1.78
N GLU A 428 -16.00 18.36 2.18
CA GLU A 428 -15.18 17.34 1.54
C GLU A 428 -15.76 15.93 1.70
N VAL A 429 -16.35 15.62 2.87
CA VAL A 429 -16.93 14.29 3.17
C VAL A 429 -18.08 13.94 2.22
N TRP A 430 -19.05 14.83 2.02
CA TRP A 430 -20.17 14.51 1.12
C TRP A 430 -19.69 14.45 -0.35
N GLN A 431 -18.73 15.31 -0.74
CA GLN A 431 -18.20 15.33 -2.10
C GLN A 431 -17.40 14.06 -2.43
N PHE A 432 -16.63 13.52 -1.47
CA PHE A 432 -15.97 12.22 -1.62
C PHE A 432 -16.99 11.10 -1.87
N CYS A 433 -18.08 11.10 -1.11
CA CYS A 433 -19.16 10.15 -1.30
C CYS A 433 -19.80 10.28 -2.69
N GLU A 434 -20.03 11.50 -3.17
CA GLU A 434 -20.58 11.75 -4.50
C GLU A 434 -19.64 11.23 -5.60
N ALA A 435 -18.33 11.49 -5.49
CA ALA A 435 -17.30 11.08 -6.45
C ALA A 435 -17.02 9.57 -6.44
N ALA A 436 -17.20 8.89 -5.30
CA ALA A 436 -16.98 7.46 -5.18
C ALA A 436 -18.04 6.61 -5.92
N TRP A 437 -19.22 7.18 -6.19
CA TRP A 437 -20.36 6.46 -6.75
C TRP A 437 -20.05 5.72 -8.05
N GLY A 438 -19.41 6.38 -9.04
CA GLY A 438 -19.15 5.75 -10.34
C GLY A 438 -18.27 4.51 -10.21
N TYR A 439 -17.25 4.56 -9.36
CA TYR A 439 -16.36 3.43 -9.11
C TYR A 439 -17.11 2.24 -8.48
N PHE A 440 -17.79 2.46 -7.35
CA PHE A 440 -18.48 1.39 -6.62
C PHE A 440 -19.71 0.84 -7.34
N LEU A 441 -20.39 1.64 -8.16
CA LEU A 441 -21.50 1.18 -8.98
C LEU A 441 -21.09 0.04 -9.93
N HIS A 442 -19.89 0.14 -10.52
CA HIS A 442 -19.38 -0.83 -11.49
C HIS A 442 -18.56 -1.96 -10.85
N HIS A 443 -17.79 -1.68 -9.79
CA HIS A 443 -16.92 -2.66 -9.12
C HIS A 443 -17.60 -3.45 -8.00
N ARG A 444 -18.77 -3.00 -7.53
CA ARG A 444 -19.67 -3.71 -6.61
C ARG A 444 -19.15 -4.03 -5.21
N ASP A 445 -18.08 -3.37 -4.77
CA ASP A 445 -17.65 -3.40 -3.37
C ASP A 445 -18.56 -2.51 -2.50
N TYR A 446 -19.82 -2.91 -2.36
CA TYR A 446 -20.84 -2.12 -1.65
C TYR A 446 -20.66 -2.12 -0.13
N ASP A 447 -20.09 -3.19 0.44
CA ASP A 447 -19.84 -3.27 1.88
C ASP A 447 -18.78 -2.27 2.33
N ALA A 448 -17.71 -2.08 1.55
CA ALA A 448 -16.72 -1.04 1.84
C ALA A 448 -17.27 0.37 1.64
N TRP A 449 -18.24 0.55 0.74
CA TRP A 449 -18.83 1.85 0.41
C TRP A 449 -19.93 2.31 1.39
N LEU A 450 -20.64 1.38 2.03
CA LEU A 450 -21.75 1.68 2.95
C LEU A 450 -21.38 2.67 4.06
N PRO A 451 -20.28 2.49 4.84
CA PRO A 451 -19.89 3.43 5.88
C PRO A 451 -19.62 4.84 5.34
N MET A 452 -18.99 4.93 4.16
CA MET A 452 -18.69 6.20 3.48
C MET A 452 -19.98 6.93 3.08
N SER A 453 -20.95 6.18 2.57
CA SER A 453 -22.26 6.72 2.20
C SER A 453 -23.07 7.24 3.37
N VAL A 454 -23.07 6.52 4.49
CA VAL A 454 -23.76 6.96 5.72
C VAL A 454 -23.16 8.27 6.24
N ALA A 455 -21.82 8.35 6.31
CA ALA A 455 -21.13 9.57 6.72
C ALA A 455 -21.36 10.73 5.73
N GLY A 456 -21.37 10.46 4.42
CA GLY A 456 -21.68 11.45 3.38
C GLY A 456 -23.09 12.04 3.48
N VAL A 457 -24.10 11.20 3.73
CA VAL A 457 -25.49 11.67 3.96
C VAL A 457 -25.56 12.56 5.20
N ALA A 458 -24.89 12.17 6.30
CA ALA A 458 -24.86 12.96 7.52
C ALA A 458 -24.14 14.30 7.33
N ALA A 459 -23.05 14.32 6.55
CA ALA A 459 -22.30 15.52 6.22
C ALA A 459 -23.12 16.49 5.34
N ALA A 460 -23.75 15.99 4.27
CA ALA A 460 -24.62 16.80 3.41
C ALA A 460 -25.77 17.46 4.20
N ARG A 461 -26.34 16.73 5.17
CA ARG A 461 -27.34 17.27 6.10
C ARG A 461 -26.77 18.39 6.98
N ARG A 462 -25.58 18.21 7.56
CA ARG A 462 -24.94 19.22 8.41
C ARG A 462 -24.55 20.49 7.63
N CYS A 463 -24.12 20.34 6.38
CA CYS A 463 -23.87 21.46 5.47
C CYS A 463 -25.15 22.19 5.02
N GLY A 464 -26.34 21.61 5.23
CA GLY A 464 -27.59 22.21 4.77
C GLY A 464 -27.81 22.10 3.26
N HIS A 465 -27.34 21.02 2.63
CA HIS A 465 -27.53 20.73 1.19
C HIS A 465 -28.62 19.67 0.97
N PRO A 466 -29.92 20.00 1.05
CA PRO A 466 -31.00 19.02 1.02
C PRO A 466 -31.09 18.24 -0.30
N LEU A 467 -30.74 18.87 -1.42
CA LEU A 467 -30.71 18.20 -2.73
C LEU A 467 -29.59 17.17 -2.83
N VAL A 468 -28.39 17.50 -2.31
CA VAL A 468 -27.26 16.57 -2.20
C VAL A 468 -27.63 15.43 -1.26
N GLU A 469 -28.19 15.74 -0.09
CA GLU A 469 -28.63 14.74 0.90
C GLU A 469 -29.61 13.75 0.26
N ALA A 470 -30.65 14.25 -0.43
CA ALA A 470 -31.65 13.41 -1.08
C ALA A 470 -31.01 12.46 -2.11
N ARG A 471 -30.05 12.94 -2.89
CA ARG A 471 -29.35 12.13 -3.88
C ARG A 471 -28.45 11.07 -3.25
N LEU A 472 -27.63 11.45 -2.26
CA LEU A 472 -26.78 10.50 -1.54
C LEU A 472 -27.63 9.44 -0.82
N ARG A 473 -28.81 9.80 -0.32
CA ARG A 473 -29.78 8.83 0.22
C ARG A 473 -30.32 7.86 -0.83
N ALA A 474 -30.66 8.34 -2.03
CA ALA A 474 -31.10 7.46 -3.12
C ALA A 474 -30.00 6.47 -3.56
N GLN A 475 -28.74 6.92 -3.52
CA GLN A 475 -27.54 6.11 -3.78
C GLN A 475 -27.28 5.10 -2.65
N LEU A 476 -27.37 5.51 -1.38
CA LEU A 476 -27.29 4.62 -0.24
C LEU A 476 -28.40 3.55 -0.28
N GLY A 477 -29.63 3.96 -0.64
CA GLY A 477 -30.75 3.04 -0.87
C GLY A 477 -30.50 2.06 -2.02
N PHE A 478 -29.75 2.46 -3.06
CA PHE A 478 -29.29 1.53 -4.09
C PHE A 478 -28.39 0.44 -3.50
N ALA A 479 -27.38 0.84 -2.69
CA ALA A 479 -26.43 -0.09 -2.08
C ALA A 479 -27.13 -1.09 -1.18
N TYR A 480 -28.00 -0.62 -0.28
CA TYR A 480 -28.79 -1.50 0.57
C TYR A 480 -29.62 -2.51 -0.24
N ALA A 481 -30.28 -2.08 -1.32
CA ALA A 481 -31.03 -3.00 -2.17
C ALA A 481 -30.14 -4.03 -2.91
N LYS A 482 -28.87 -3.70 -3.19
CA LYS A 482 -27.89 -4.63 -3.77
C LYS A 482 -27.39 -5.67 -2.78
N LEU A 483 -27.33 -5.30 -1.51
CA LEU A 483 -26.99 -6.18 -0.38
C LEU A 483 -28.22 -6.89 0.20
N HIS A 484 -29.36 -6.90 -0.52
CA HIS A 484 -30.63 -7.51 -0.09
C HIS A 484 -31.20 -6.95 1.23
N ARG A 485 -30.72 -5.79 1.67
CA ARG A 485 -31.17 -5.04 2.86
C ARG A 485 -32.33 -4.10 2.49
N TYR A 486 -33.46 -4.70 2.14
CA TYR A 486 -34.55 -3.96 1.48
C TYR A 486 -35.24 -2.94 2.39
N GLU A 487 -35.34 -3.18 3.69
CA GLU A 487 -36.00 -2.24 4.62
C GLU A 487 -35.17 -0.97 4.82
N GLU A 488 -33.84 -1.09 4.94
CA GLU A 488 -32.96 0.07 4.95
C GLU A 488 -33.01 0.81 3.61
N ALA A 489 -33.10 0.08 2.49
CA ALA A 489 -33.26 0.70 1.18
C ALA A 489 -34.55 1.52 1.09
N VAL A 490 -35.68 0.99 1.58
CA VAL A 490 -36.96 1.72 1.62
C VAL A 490 -36.83 2.98 2.48
N THR A 491 -36.25 2.86 3.67
CA THR A 491 -36.07 3.98 4.62
C THR A 491 -35.30 5.15 3.98
N GLN A 492 -34.19 4.85 3.30
CA GLN A 492 -33.39 5.89 2.65
C GLN A 492 -34.10 6.52 1.46
N ASN A 493 -34.78 5.73 0.62
CA ASN A 493 -35.46 6.26 -0.56
C ASN A 493 -36.74 7.04 -0.21
N LEU A 494 -37.46 6.70 0.86
CA LEU A 494 -38.57 7.52 1.37
C LEU A 494 -38.07 8.87 1.90
N ALA A 495 -36.92 8.90 2.58
CA ALA A 495 -36.31 10.16 2.99
C ALA A 495 -35.86 10.99 1.78
N ALA A 496 -35.27 10.37 0.75
CA ALA A 496 -34.92 11.04 -0.51
C ALA A 496 -36.14 11.61 -1.24
N LEU A 497 -37.24 10.86 -1.29
CA LEU A 497 -38.50 11.30 -1.91
C LEU A 497 -39.06 12.55 -1.21
N ARG A 498 -39.15 12.52 0.12
CA ARG A 498 -39.62 13.67 0.91
C ARG A 498 -38.74 14.90 0.75
N LEU A 499 -37.42 14.73 0.73
CA LEU A 499 -36.50 15.85 0.51
C LEU A 499 -36.65 16.43 -0.91
N GLY A 500 -36.77 15.56 -1.92
CA GLY A 500 -37.05 15.98 -3.30
C GLY A 500 -38.34 16.78 -3.43
N GLU A 501 -39.40 16.38 -2.72
CA GLU A 501 -40.67 17.13 -2.63
C GLU A 501 -40.49 18.50 -1.96
N GLN A 502 -39.75 18.56 -0.85
CA GLN A 502 -39.52 19.80 -0.12
C GLN A 502 -38.74 20.84 -0.93
N VAL A 503 -37.77 20.40 -1.74
CA VAL A 503 -36.94 21.30 -2.56
C VAL A 503 -37.46 21.50 -3.98
N GLY A 504 -38.56 20.83 -4.35
CA GLY A 504 -39.14 20.90 -5.70
C GLY A 504 -38.28 20.25 -6.79
N ASP A 505 -37.43 19.28 -6.46
CA ASP A 505 -36.59 18.58 -7.44
C ASP A 505 -37.24 17.28 -7.93
N GLU A 506 -37.98 17.39 -9.03
CA GLU A 506 -38.70 16.28 -9.64
C GLU A 506 -37.78 15.14 -10.10
N GLN A 507 -36.53 15.45 -10.48
CA GLN A 507 -35.58 14.44 -10.92
C GLN A 507 -35.15 13.51 -9.76
N THR A 508 -34.94 14.06 -8.57
CA THR A 508 -34.68 13.27 -7.36
C THR A 508 -35.92 12.48 -6.95
N ARG A 509 -37.11 13.07 -7.02
CA ARG A 509 -38.37 12.35 -6.74
C ARG A 509 -38.54 11.12 -7.64
N ALA A 510 -38.36 11.30 -8.94
CA ALA A 510 -38.44 10.22 -9.91
C ALA A 510 -37.37 9.13 -9.69
N THR A 511 -36.16 9.54 -9.28
CA THR A 511 -35.08 8.60 -8.92
C THR A 511 -35.44 7.81 -7.66
N ALA A 512 -35.93 8.47 -6.61
CA ALA A 512 -36.33 7.83 -5.35
C ALA A 512 -37.48 6.82 -5.58
N LEU A 513 -38.50 7.18 -6.35
CA LEU A 513 -39.60 6.27 -6.73
C LEU A 513 -39.09 5.05 -7.51
N SER A 514 -38.20 5.28 -8.48
CA SER A 514 -37.53 4.21 -9.21
C SER A 514 -36.74 3.25 -8.31
N GLN A 515 -36.23 3.73 -7.18
CA GLN A 515 -35.46 2.93 -6.23
C GLN A 515 -36.37 2.22 -5.21
N LEU A 516 -37.46 2.86 -4.77
CA LEU A 516 -38.53 2.22 -4.00
C LEU A 516 -39.15 1.05 -4.77
N GLY A 517 -39.44 1.23 -6.06
CA GLY A 517 -39.95 0.15 -6.90
C GLY A 517 -38.98 -1.04 -7.00
N ARG A 518 -37.67 -0.77 -6.97
CA ARG A 518 -36.65 -1.83 -6.94
C ARG A 518 -36.64 -2.58 -5.62
N ALA A 519 -36.71 -1.88 -4.50
CA ALA A 519 -36.76 -2.49 -3.18
C ALA A 519 -38.04 -3.33 -3.01
N ALA A 520 -39.20 -2.80 -3.42
CA ALA A 520 -40.47 -3.52 -3.43
C ALA A 520 -40.39 -4.81 -4.27
N ARG A 521 -39.85 -4.74 -5.50
CA ARG A 521 -39.65 -5.92 -6.35
C ARG A 521 -38.71 -6.95 -5.71
N GLY A 522 -37.69 -6.50 -4.99
CA GLY A 522 -36.75 -7.37 -4.27
C GLY A 522 -37.41 -8.13 -3.12
N ARG A 523 -38.36 -7.50 -2.43
CA ARG A 523 -39.20 -8.12 -1.39
C ARG A 523 -40.33 -9.01 -1.92
N GLY A 524 -40.50 -9.10 -3.24
CA GLY A 524 -41.61 -9.82 -3.86
C GLY A 524 -42.93 -9.04 -3.93
N ASP A 525 -42.97 -7.79 -3.47
CA ASP A 525 -44.13 -6.90 -3.64
C ASP A 525 -44.18 -6.35 -5.08
N LEU A 526 -44.68 -7.18 -5.99
CA LEU A 526 -44.77 -6.86 -7.41
C LEU A 526 -45.77 -5.73 -7.70
N ASN A 527 -46.86 -5.64 -6.92
CA ASN A 527 -47.88 -4.61 -7.10
C ASN A 527 -47.35 -3.23 -6.69
N GLY A 528 -46.73 -3.13 -5.49
CA GLY A 528 -46.09 -1.90 -5.05
C GLY A 528 -44.95 -1.48 -5.98
N ALA A 529 -44.14 -2.44 -6.46
CA ALA A 529 -43.09 -2.17 -7.42
C ALA A 529 -43.62 -1.52 -8.71
N LEU A 530 -44.70 -2.07 -9.29
CA LEU A 530 -45.31 -1.54 -10.49
C LEU A 530 -45.90 -0.13 -10.25
N GLY A 531 -46.53 0.09 -9.09
CA GLY A 531 -47.05 1.40 -8.69
C GLY A 531 -45.96 2.47 -8.66
N PHE A 532 -44.85 2.20 -7.97
CA PHE A 532 -43.72 3.13 -7.89
C PHE A 532 -43.06 3.37 -9.26
N TYR A 533 -42.89 2.34 -10.09
CA TYR A 533 -42.30 2.52 -11.43
C TYR A 533 -43.20 3.36 -12.34
N ARG A 534 -44.52 3.19 -12.30
CA ARG A 534 -45.46 4.03 -13.08
C ARG A 534 -45.40 5.50 -12.66
N GLN A 535 -45.36 5.78 -11.36
CA GLN A 535 -45.18 7.15 -10.87
C GLN A 535 -43.85 7.75 -11.33
N ALA A 536 -42.75 6.98 -11.26
CA ALA A 536 -41.46 7.43 -11.76
C ALA A 536 -41.48 7.71 -13.26
N VAL A 537 -42.13 6.86 -14.08
CA VAL A 537 -42.29 7.08 -15.52
C VAL A 537 -43.07 8.37 -15.82
N ALA A 538 -44.17 8.61 -15.10
CA ALA A 538 -44.96 9.83 -15.27
C ALA A 538 -44.14 11.09 -14.99
N LEU A 539 -43.36 11.10 -13.91
CA LEU A 539 -42.45 12.22 -13.59
C LEU A 539 -41.33 12.38 -14.64
N GLN A 540 -40.71 11.30 -15.08
CA GLN A 540 -39.66 11.37 -16.11
C GLN A 540 -40.20 11.90 -17.45
N ALA A 541 -41.45 11.57 -17.78
CA ALA A 541 -42.12 12.11 -18.98
C ALA A 541 -42.39 13.62 -18.86
N GLN A 542 -42.81 14.09 -17.68
CA GLN A 542 -42.99 15.52 -17.41
C GLN A 542 -41.66 16.30 -17.51
N LEU A 543 -40.55 15.66 -17.14
CA LEU A 543 -39.21 16.22 -17.24
C LEU A 543 -38.60 16.16 -18.66
N GLY A 544 -39.27 15.54 -19.63
CA GLY A 544 -38.72 15.33 -20.97
C GLY A 544 -37.50 14.40 -21.00
N ASN A 545 -37.35 13.52 -20.01
CA ASN A 545 -36.23 12.59 -19.93
C ASN A 545 -36.62 11.22 -20.52
N ASP A 546 -36.53 11.13 -21.84
CA ASP A 546 -36.90 9.93 -22.62
C ASP A 546 -36.16 8.67 -22.15
N ARG A 547 -34.87 8.81 -21.81
CA ARG A 547 -34.08 7.71 -21.26
C ARG A 547 -34.65 7.21 -19.93
N GLY A 548 -35.08 8.14 -19.06
CA GLY A 548 -35.75 7.84 -17.80
C GLY A 548 -37.06 7.10 -17.99
N VAL A 549 -37.89 7.54 -18.95
CA VAL A 549 -39.15 6.89 -19.35
C VAL A 549 -38.90 5.47 -19.82
N ALA A 550 -38.00 5.26 -20.78
CA ALA A 550 -37.67 3.94 -21.32
C ALA A 550 -37.17 2.98 -20.22
N LEU A 551 -36.30 3.45 -19.33
CA LEU A 551 -35.81 2.68 -18.18
C LEU A 551 -36.93 2.24 -17.24
N GLY A 552 -37.89 3.11 -16.97
CA GLY A 552 -39.05 2.81 -16.15
C GLY A 552 -39.99 1.80 -16.82
N ARG A 553 -40.28 1.97 -18.12
CA ARG A 553 -41.09 1.03 -18.91
C ARG A 553 -40.49 -0.38 -18.94
N ARG A 554 -39.17 -0.50 -19.16
CA ARG A 554 -38.47 -1.80 -19.07
C ARG A 554 -38.68 -2.46 -17.70
N ARG A 555 -38.59 -1.69 -16.60
CA ARG A 555 -38.79 -2.21 -15.24
C ARG A 555 -40.25 -2.60 -14.99
N CYS A 556 -41.22 -1.84 -15.49
CA CYS A 556 -42.64 -2.19 -15.47
C CYS A 556 -42.87 -3.53 -16.19
N GLY A 557 -42.36 -3.68 -17.41
CA GLY A 557 -42.47 -4.92 -18.18
C GLY A 557 -41.82 -6.12 -17.48
N GLU A 558 -40.65 -5.95 -16.87
CA GLU A 558 -40.02 -7.00 -16.05
C GLU A 558 -40.88 -7.44 -14.85
N VAL A 559 -41.57 -6.50 -14.20
CA VAL A 559 -42.48 -6.81 -13.09
C VAL A 559 -43.74 -7.49 -13.61
N MET A 560 -44.35 -6.98 -14.69
CA MET A 560 -45.54 -7.59 -15.31
C MET A 560 -45.28 -9.02 -15.78
N ALA A 561 -44.11 -9.30 -16.37
CA ALA A 561 -43.71 -10.65 -16.76
C ALA A 561 -43.60 -11.59 -15.56
N LYS A 562 -43.12 -11.11 -14.41
CA LYS A 562 -43.10 -11.87 -13.15
C LYS A 562 -44.49 -12.09 -12.55
N GLN A 563 -45.45 -11.20 -12.82
CA GLN A 563 -46.85 -11.34 -12.43
C GLN A 563 -47.66 -12.26 -13.36
N GLY A 564 -47.07 -12.77 -14.45
CA GLY A 564 -47.78 -13.54 -15.47
C GLY A 564 -48.60 -12.70 -16.46
N ARG A 565 -48.46 -11.37 -16.43
CA ARG A 565 -49.13 -10.44 -17.34
C ARG A 565 -48.35 -10.30 -18.65
N THR A 566 -48.17 -11.41 -19.35
CA THR A 566 -47.23 -11.55 -20.47
C THR A 566 -47.50 -10.57 -21.61
N ALA A 567 -48.76 -10.42 -22.04
CA ALA A 567 -49.12 -9.52 -23.14
C ALA A 567 -48.76 -8.05 -22.84
N GLU A 568 -49.10 -7.58 -21.64
CA GLU A 568 -48.76 -6.21 -21.20
C GLU A 568 -47.24 -6.02 -21.03
N ALA A 569 -46.55 -7.05 -20.54
CA ALA A 569 -45.10 -7.02 -20.39
C ALA A 569 -44.39 -6.84 -21.73
N ILE A 570 -44.82 -7.55 -22.77
CA ILE A 570 -44.26 -7.46 -24.12
C ILE A 570 -44.40 -6.02 -24.64
N VAL A 571 -45.58 -5.41 -24.53
CA VAL A 571 -45.83 -4.03 -24.98
C VAL A 571 -44.87 -3.04 -24.31
N GLU A 572 -44.72 -3.11 -22.98
CA GLU A 572 -43.82 -2.21 -22.25
C GLU A 572 -42.34 -2.45 -22.57
N LEU A 573 -41.94 -3.71 -22.75
CA LEU A 573 -40.56 -4.07 -23.07
C LEU A 573 -40.17 -3.71 -24.51
N GLU A 574 -41.05 -3.91 -25.49
CA GLU A 574 -40.83 -3.52 -26.89
C GLU A 574 -40.71 -2.01 -27.02
N ALA A 575 -41.60 -1.26 -26.38
CA ALA A 575 -41.53 0.19 -26.39
C ALA A 575 -40.25 0.71 -25.71
N ALA A 576 -39.82 0.08 -24.60
CA ALA A 576 -38.55 0.40 -23.97
C ALA A 576 -37.35 0.04 -24.87
N ALA A 577 -37.37 -1.12 -25.53
CA ALA A 577 -36.30 -1.56 -26.41
C ALA A 577 -36.14 -0.61 -27.61
N ASN A 578 -37.22 -0.21 -28.25
CA ASN A 578 -37.20 0.71 -29.39
C ASN A 578 -36.62 2.07 -28.98
N SER A 579 -37.11 2.66 -27.89
CA SER A 579 -36.60 3.94 -27.39
C SER A 579 -35.11 3.86 -27.00
N MET A 580 -34.66 2.76 -26.38
CA MET A 580 -33.24 2.58 -26.05
C MET A 580 -32.35 2.42 -27.28
N ALA A 581 -32.86 1.83 -28.38
CA ALA A 581 -32.15 1.75 -29.64
C ALA A 581 -32.01 3.12 -30.30
N GLU A 582 -33.08 3.91 -30.34
CA GLU A 582 -33.09 5.29 -30.86
C GLU A 582 -32.13 6.20 -30.08
N LEU A 583 -32.05 6.04 -28.76
CA LEU A 583 -31.12 6.77 -27.88
C LEU A 583 -29.67 6.25 -27.94
N GLY A 584 -29.40 5.16 -28.65
CA GLY A 584 -28.07 4.53 -28.69
C GLY A 584 -27.62 3.87 -27.37
N ASP A 585 -28.53 3.64 -26.41
CA ASP A 585 -28.21 2.96 -25.14
C ASP A 585 -28.24 1.43 -25.33
N ALA A 586 -27.23 0.90 -26.04
CA ALA A 586 -27.20 -0.51 -26.41
C ALA A 586 -27.17 -1.45 -25.19
N ASN A 587 -26.66 -0.99 -24.04
CA ASN A 587 -26.65 -1.75 -22.79
C ASN A 587 -28.08 -1.98 -22.27
N GLN A 588 -28.89 -0.93 -22.21
CA GLN A 588 -30.26 -1.08 -21.74
C GLN A 588 -31.16 -1.74 -22.79
N HIS A 589 -30.92 -1.49 -24.08
CA HIS A 589 -31.57 -2.18 -25.18
C HIS A 589 -31.38 -3.70 -25.08
N ALA A 590 -30.13 -4.17 -24.92
CA ALA A 590 -29.81 -5.57 -24.70
C ALA A 590 -30.56 -6.18 -23.52
N ARG A 591 -30.68 -5.47 -22.40
CA ARG A 591 -31.42 -5.96 -21.22
C ARG A 591 -32.92 -6.07 -21.47
N ALA A 592 -33.51 -5.18 -22.26
CA ALA A 592 -34.91 -5.32 -22.67
C ALA A 592 -35.10 -6.56 -23.57
N LEU A 593 -34.19 -6.77 -24.54
CA LEU A 593 -34.19 -7.95 -25.40
C LEU A 593 -34.01 -9.26 -24.62
N MET A 594 -33.15 -9.29 -23.59
CA MET A 594 -32.99 -10.46 -22.73
C MET A 594 -34.28 -10.86 -22.02
N THR A 595 -34.99 -9.88 -21.47
CA THR A 595 -36.27 -10.14 -20.80
C THR A 595 -37.33 -10.61 -21.80
N LEU A 596 -37.42 -9.97 -22.98
CA LEU A 596 -38.32 -10.43 -24.05
C LEU A 596 -37.98 -11.84 -24.53
N ALA A 597 -36.69 -12.14 -24.74
CA ALA A 597 -36.24 -13.47 -25.10
C ALA A 597 -36.62 -14.52 -24.05
N SER A 598 -36.51 -14.19 -22.76
CA SER A 598 -36.93 -15.10 -21.68
C SER A 598 -38.44 -15.39 -21.69
N ILE A 599 -39.25 -14.43 -22.12
CA ILE A 599 -40.70 -14.63 -22.33
C ILE A 599 -40.90 -15.59 -23.51
N ARG A 600 -40.24 -15.34 -24.65
CA ARG A 600 -40.33 -16.19 -25.84
C ARG A 600 -39.85 -17.63 -25.61
N VAL A 601 -38.83 -17.83 -24.79
CA VAL A 601 -38.39 -19.18 -24.37
C VAL A 601 -39.50 -19.92 -23.63
N ARG A 602 -40.23 -19.26 -22.71
CA ARG A 602 -41.35 -19.87 -22.00
C ARG A 602 -42.52 -20.21 -22.92
N ASP A 603 -42.71 -19.43 -23.98
CA ASP A 603 -43.72 -19.66 -25.01
C ASP A 603 -43.29 -20.73 -26.04
N GLY A 604 -42.07 -21.28 -25.96
CA GLY A 604 -41.52 -22.25 -26.90
C GLY A 604 -40.93 -21.66 -28.19
N ASP A 605 -40.92 -20.33 -28.33
CA ASP A 605 -40.42 -19.59 -29.49
C ASP A 605 -38.89 -19.41 -29.47
N TYR A 606 -38.14 -20.52 -29.33
CA TYR A 606 -36.68 -20.51 -29.19
C TYR A 606 -35.95 -19.79 -30.33
N ALA A 607 -36.47 -19.88 -31.57
CA ALA A 607 -35.87 -19.22 -32.74
C ALA A 607 -35.95 -17.69 -32.64
N VAL A 608 -37.05 -17.16 -32.11
CA VAL A 608 -37.23 -15.72 -31.89
C VAL A 608 -36.31 -15.26 -30.77
N ALA A 609 -36.31 -15.98 -29.65
CA ALA A 609 -35.46 -15.67 -28.50
C ALA A 609 -33.97 -15.62 -28.87
N ARG A 610 -33.48 -16.60 -29.65
CA ARG A 610 -32.09 -16.63 -30.13
C ARG A 610 -31.75 -15.40 -30.99
N ARG A 611 -32.64 -14.99 -31.90
CA ARG A 611 -32.43 -13.78 -32.73
C ARG A 611 -32.32 -12.52 -31.86
N MET A 612 -33.19 -12.38 -30.86
CA MET A 612 -33.16 -11.23 -29.95
C MET A 612 -31.87 -11.17 -29.14
N LEU A 613 -31.44 -12.29 -28.54
CA LEU A 613 -30.20 -12.36 -27.79
C LEU A 613 -28.97 -12.12 -28.67
N SER A 614 -28.95 -12.67 -29.90
CA SER A 614 -27.84 -12.48 -30.85
C SER A 614 -27.70 -11.01 -31.29
N ALA A 615 -28.83 -10.35 -31.58
CA ALA A 615 -28.83 -8.92 -31.91
C ALA A 615 -28.32 -8.05 -30.74
N GLY A 616 -28.73 -8.37 -29.50
CA GLY A 616 -28.23 -7.71 -28.31
C GLY A 616 -26.71 -7.91 -28.11
N LEU A 617 -26.22 -9.13 -28.34
CA LEU A 617 -24.80 -9.48 -28.24
C LEU A 617 -23.94 -8.70 -29.24
N GLU A 618 -24.38 -8.61 -30.49
CA GLU A 618 -23.68 -7.86 -31.52
C GLU A 618 -23.60 -6.36 -31.17
N ALA A 619 -24.70 -5.78 -30.68
CA ALA A 619 -24.76 -4.39 -30.28
C ALA A 619 -23.82 -4.07 -29.09
N VAL A 620 -23.80 -4.93 -28.07
CA VAL A 620 -22.96 -4.74 -26.88
C VAL A 620 -21.47 -5.01 -27.16
N ARG A 621 -21.14 -5.97 -28.04
CA ARG A 621 -19.75 -6.22 -28.47
C ARG A 621 -19.14 -5.00 -29.15
N ARG A 622 -19.92 -4.29 -30.00
CA ARG A 622 -19.47 -3.03 -30.61
C ARG A 622 -19.17 -1.92 -29.59
N LEU A 623 -19.81 -1.95 -28.42
CA LEU A 623 -19.54 -1.01 -27.32
C LEU A 623 -18.32 -1.39 -26.46
N GLY A 624 -17.77 -2.60 -26.63
CA GLY A 624 -16.64 -3.08 -25.83
C GLY A 624 -16.96 -3.23 -24.34
N SER A 625 -18.17 -3.68 -23.98
CA SER A 625 -18.55 -3.93 -22.58
C SER A 625 -18.45 -5.40 -22.19
N PRO A 626 -17.41 -5.84 -21.45
CA PRO A 626 -17.22 -7.25 -21.08
C PRO A 626 -18.38 -7.80 -20.24
N TYR A 627 -18.87 -7.00 -19.28
CA TYR A 627 -19.92 -7.42 -18.36
C TYR A 627 -21.25 -7.75 -19.07
N TYR A 628 -21.72 -6.86 -19.95
CA TYR A 628 -22.99 -7.10 -20.66
C TYR A 628 -22.85 -8.15 -21.76
N THR A 629 -21.66 -8.26 -22.37
CA THR A 629 -21.33 -9.34 -23.31
C THR A 629 -21.44 -10.69 -22.61
N ALA A 630 -20.85 -10.82 -21.42
CA ALA A 630 -20.94 -12.02 -20.59
C ALA A 630 -22.40 -12.33 -20.16
N GLU A 631 -23.19 -11.31 -19.82
CA GLU A 631 -24.60 -11.50 -19.40
C GLU A 631 -25.47 -12.07 -20.54
N LEU A 632 -25.26 -11.58 -21.76
CA LEU A 632 -25.94 -12.06 -22.97
C LEU A 632 -25.46 -13.45 -23.39
N LEU A 633 -24.15 -13.72 -23.33
CA LEU A 633 -23.59 -15.05 -23.59
C LEU A 633 -24.13 -16.08 -22.60
N ALA A 634 -24.20 -15.75 -21.31
CA ALA A 634 -24.82 -16.63 -20.32
C ALA A 634 -26.32 -16.87 -20.60
N ALA A 635 -27.03 -15.88 -21.14
CA ALA A 635 -28.43 -16.05 -21.54
C ALA A 635 -28.58 -16.93 -22.79
N LEU A 636 -27.70 -16.79 -23.79
CA LEU A 636 -27.62 -17.68 -24.95
C LEU A 636 -27.28 -19.11 -24.53
N GLY A 637 -26.33 -19.29 -23.63
CA GLY A 637 -25.96 -20.60 -23.10
C GLY A 637 -27.14 -21.32 -22.44
N ARG A 638 -27.92 -20.61 -21.60
CA ARG A 638 -29.16 -21.14 -21.01
C ARG A 638 -30.19 -21.50 -22.07
N LEU A 639 -30.38 -20.65 -23.08
CA LEU A 639 -31.30 -20.93 -24.19
C LEU A 639 -30.91 -22.20 -24.96
N GLU A 640 -29.62 -22.40 -25.23
CA GLU A 640 -29.15 -23.59 -25.96
C GLU A 640 -29.23 -24.86 -25.09
N LEU A 641 -29.06 -24.78 -23.76
CA LEU A 641 -29.37 -25.90 -22.86
C LEU A 641 -30.86 -26.29 -22.91
N ASP A 642 -31.77 -25.31 -22.86
CA ASP A 642 -33.22 -25.57 -22.94
C ASP A 642 -33.63 -26.25 -24.26
N ARG A 643 -32.78 -26.17 -25.31
CA ARG A 643 -32.96 -26.82 -26.61
C ARG A 643 -32.22 -28.15 -26.75
N GLY A 644 -31.43 -28.56 -25.76
CA GLY A 644 -30.60 -29.76 -25.81
C GLY A 644 -29.30 -29.60 -26.63
N HIS A 645 -28.84 -28.38 -26.89
CA HIS A 645 -27.61 -28.08 -27.62
C HIS A 645 -26.43 -27.85 -26.66
N ASP A 646 -26.00 -28.91 -26.00
CA ASP A 646 -25.01 -28.85 -24.91
C ASP A 646 -23.64 -28.28 -25.32
N LYS A 647 -23.21 -28.50 -26.58
CA LYS A 647 -21.91 -28.04 -27.05
C LYS A 647 -21.88 -26.51 -27.21
N GLU A 648 -22.90 -25.97 -27.86
CA GLU A 648 -23.11 -24.53 -28.06
C GLU A 648 -23.31 -23.82 -26.72
N ALA A 649 -24.07 -24.43 -25.82
CA ALA A 649 -24.25 -23.91 -24.46
C ALA A 649 -22.91 -23.78 -23.70
N ARG A 650 -22.09 -24.84 -23.71
CA ARG A 650 -20.76 -24.84 -23.07
C ARG A 650 -19.84 -23.78 -23.66
N HIS A 651 -19.88 -23.58 -24.98
CA HIS A 651 -19.07 -22.54 -25.64
C HIS A 651 -19.45 -21.14 -25.13
N HIS A 652 -20.74 -20.83 -25.07
CA HIS A 652 -21.20 -19.54 -24.55
C HIS A 652 -20.88 -19.33 -23.07
N PHE A 653 -21.00 -20.36 -22.23
CA PHE A 653 -20.64 -20.24 -20.81
C PHE A 653 -19.14 -20.06 -20.59
N ALA A 654 -18.29 -20.71 -21.39
CA ALA A 654 -16.84 -20.54 -21.31
C ALA A 654 -16.42 -19.10 -21.60
N GLU A 655 -16.92 -18.52 -22.71
CA GLU A 655 -16.62 -17.13 -23.07
C GLU A 655 -17.17 -16.13 -22.04
N ALA A 656 -18.40 -16.35 -21.55
CA ALA A 656 -18.98 -15.50 -20.50
C ALA A 656 -18.14 -15.52 -19.21
N ARG A 657 -17.62 -16.69 -18.83
CA ARG A 657 -16.80 -16.86 -17.64
C ARG A 657 -15.45 -16.16 -17.76
N GLU A 658 -14.78 -16.24 -18.90
CA GLU A 658 -13.53 -15.50 -19.15
C GLU A 658 -13.75 -14.00 -19.00
N LEU A 659 -14.83 -13.48 -19.58
CA LEU A 659 -15.18 -12.06 -19.48
C LEU A 659 -15.52 -11.64 -18.05
N TYR A 660 -16.27 -12.45 -17.29
CA TYR A 660 -16.54 -12.18 -15.88
C TYR A 660 -15.26 -12.24 -15.02
N ALA A 661 -14.37 -13.21 -15.27
CA ALA A 661 -13.11 -13.33 -14.55
C ALA A 661 -12.18 -12.13 -14.82
N ALA A 662 -12.09 -11.68 -16.07
CA ALA A 662 -11.28 -10.51 -16.45
C ALA A 662 -11.70 -9.22 -15.73
N ILE A 663 -12.97 -9.09 -15.35
CA ILE A 663 -13.49 -7.94 -14.59
C ILE A 663 -13.66 -8.22 -13.09
N GLY A 664 -13.31 -9.42 -12.63
CA GLY A 664 -13.45 -9.82 -11.23
C GLY A 664 -14.90 -9.97 -10.75
N ASP A 665 -15.86 -10.25 -11.63
CA ASP A 665 -17.26 -10.48 -11.23
C ASP A 665 -17.41 -11.93 -10.70
N PRO A 666 -17.97 -12.13 -9.50
CA PRO A 666 -18.08 -13.45 -8.86
C PRO A 666 -18.93 -14.45 -9.66
N ARG A 667 -19.78 -13.99 -10.58
CA ARG A 667 -20.56 -14.86 -11.47
C ARG A 667 -19.69 -15.74 -12.36
N ALA A 668 -18.41 -15.43 -12.53
CA ALA A 668 -17.47 -16.33 -13.19
C ALA A 668 -17.49 -17.74 -12.56
N ALA A 669 -17.65 -17.83 -11.24
CA ALA A 669 -17.72 -19.09 -10.50
C ALA A 669 -19.11 -19.74 -10.51
N GLU A 670 -20.16 -18.99 -10.85
CA GLU A 670 -21.55 -19.48 -10.88
C GLU A 670 -21.93 -20.13 -12.23
N LEU A 671 -21.13 -19.90 -13.28
CA LEU A 671 -21.40 -20.45 -14.61
C LEU A 671 -20.93 -21.91 -14.73
N PRO A 672 -21.67 -22.78 -15.46
CA PRO A 672 -21.29 -24.17 -15.67
C PRO A 672 -19.90 -24.30 -16.28
N THR A 673 -19.09 -25.24 -15.78
CA THR A 673 -17.77 -25.52 -16.34
C THR A 673 -17.86 -26.49 -17.52
N ALA A 674 -16.86 -26.47 -18.41
CA ALA A 674 -16.80 -27.34 -19.58
C ALA A 674 -16.71 -28.85 -19.23
N THR A 675 -16.27 -29.14 -18.00
CA THR A 675 -16.18 -30.46 -17.39
C THR A 675 -17.35 -30.61 -16.42
N GLY A 676 -18.46 -31.20 -16.87
CA GLY A 676 -19.61 -31.40 -16.00
C GLY A 676 -19.27 -32.28 -14.81
N GLU A 677 -19.24 -31.67 -13.62
CA GLU A 677 -19.68 -32.20 -12.34
C GLU A 677 -20.49 -31.11 -11.63
#